data_AF-A0A963Z2U8-F1
#
_entry.id   AF-A0A963Z2U8-F1
#
_cell.length_a   1.000
_cell.length_b   1.000
_cell.length_c   1.000
_cell.angle_alpha   90.00
_cell.angle_beta   90.00
_cell.angle_gamma   90.00
#
_symmetry.space_group_name_H-M   'P 1'
#
loop_
_entity.id
_entity.type
_entity.pdbx_description
1 polymer ?
#
loop_
_entity_poly.entity_id
_entity_poly.type
_entity_poly.pdbx_seq_one_letter_code
_entity_poly.pdbx_strand_id
1 'polypeptide(L)'
;MTIQAENYQALLSAVEHGDGLPTAWYTDPAVTEREITDIFRRTWQYIGPASALANNGDYITGMVGLVPVAVIRNADGLAGVVNVCRHRRHQVLKGRGNTSKIQCGYHAWVYDLHGNLKGAPRSDDEPDFRLEDYPLLPIRAEAIGPFVFVNLDRDAKPAHVYHGRVLDLIAQSGIDLDKLELYSRTEWVSQSNWKTLLENYLECYHCAIAHPGFSAAIDVKPENYALTHDEWFSSQIGYVRDSALEAKSQIKTYDARGDVGQAQYHLLWPNLTININPGFPNMSVDVWMPNGPNSTNGASEQYFAPGVAEDFAKDLIEFNQQVAREDDDLTDSVQYGLRSGLPEKARFLPHAEALPLHFQRLVVQALIANPAPVAAVATPNTYHRYEVFKVERESDTITSFYLRRSDAGPVAAVPGQFLPIRLTLPGQSRPILRTYTISDVTDGSQFRLSIKRCEGEKSVSAYLHDKADPGFQVEAMTPRGKFTLAAGNERPVALVSAGVGITPMIAMLNQLVIEAERVGGARRVHFIHGAHHGKAHAFGAHVRALAAKHSWLSVHIIYGAAAAEDRLGETHDSEGRMTAARLAELLPISEADIYLCGPTGFMQSLYDGLTASGASPASIRYESFGGALKLKPTLLPDSTQTAPVTVTFARSGISGEWSPAQGTLLEFAETLGLAPAFSCRSGICGTCSTQLREGRVVQEEDTVAEAEDGAVLLCCSVPAADQAKGIVLDL
;
A
#
# COMPACT_ATOMS: atom_id res chain seq x y z
N MET A 1 -7.25 -2.07 11.67
CA MET A 1 -6.19 -2.88 12.34
C MET A 1 -4.90 -2.77 11.52
N THR A 2 -3.74 -2.43 12.10
CA THR A 2 -2.45 -2.38 11.36
C THR A 2 -1.73 -3.70 11.53
N ILE A 3 -1.63 -4.49 10.47
CA ILE A 3 -0.93 -5.79 10.49
C ILE A 3 0.46 -5.54 9.91
N GLN A 4 1.49 -5.79 10.72
CA GLN A 4 2.90 -5.61 10.34
C GLN A 4 3.35 -6.72 9.37
N ALA A 5 4.39 -6.46 8.56
CA ALA A 5 5.05 -7.42 7.65
C ALA A 5 5.40 -8.78 8.32
N GLU A 6 5.69 -8.75 9.61
CA GLU A 6 6.02 -9.92 10.43
C GLU A 6 4.83 -10.86 10.66
N ASN A 7 3.62 -10.29 10.85
CA ASN A 7 2.37 -11.04 11.02
C ASN A 7 1.92 -11.72 9.73
N TYR A 8 2.39 -11.26 8.58
CA TYR A 8 1.89 -11.71 7.29
C TYR A 8 2.50 -13.03 6.79
N GLN A 9 3.79 -13.32 7.01
CA GLN A 9 4.32 -14.66 6.69
C GLN A 9 3.85 -15.70 7.71
N ALA A 10 3.70 -15.31 8.97
CA ALA A 10 3.05 -16.16 9.97
C ALA A 10 1.60 -16.45 9.56
N LEU A 11 0.89 -15.44 9.02
CA LEU A 11 -0.45 -15.62 8.47
C LEU A 11 -0.46 -16.50 7.21
N LEU A 12 0.48 -16.33 6.27
CA LEU A 12 0.61 -17.22 5.11
C LEU A 12 0.85 -18.66 5.53
N SER A 13 1.81 -18.88 6.43
CA SER A 13 2.08 -20.21 6.98
C SER A 13 0.87 -20.76 7.72
N ALA A 14 0.13 -19.93 8.46
CA ALA A 14 -1.08 -20.36 9.17
C ALA A 14 -2.17 -20.80 8.17
N VAL A 15 -2.40 -20.02 7.10
CA VAL A 15 -3.32 -20.36 6.01
C VAL A 15 -2.90 -21.67 5.33
N GLU A 16 -1.61 -21.86 5.03
CA GLU A 16 -1.10 -23.12 4.46
C GLU A 16 -1.34 -24.33 5.36
N HIS A 17 -1.43 -24.13 6.67
CA HIS A 17 -1.72 -25.18 7.64
C HIS A 17 -3.20 -25.25 8.03
N GLY A 18 -4.10 -24.49 7.39
CA GLY A 18 -5.55 -24.54 7.57
C GLY A 18 -6.13 -23.54 8.58
N ASP A 19 -5.37 -22.58 9.08
CA ASP A 19 -5.92 -21.49 9.90
C ASP A 19 -6.41 -20.36 8.98
N GLY A 20 -7.69 -20.00 9.10
CA GLY A 20 -8.30 -18.96 8.27
C GLY A 20 -7.76 -17.55 8.55
N LEU A 21 -8.15 -16.61 7.69
CA LEU A 21 -7.88 -15.19 7.92
C LEU A 21 -8.49 -14.73 9.25
N PRO A 22 -7.92 -13.69 9.89
CA PRO A 22 -8.51 -13.13 11.10
C PRO A 22 -9.92 -12.61 10.82
N THR A 23 -10.85 -12.87 11.72
CA THR A 23 -12.27 -12.46 11.62
C THR A 23 -12.44 -10.95 11.33
N ALA A 24 -11.54 -10.11 11.84
CA ALA A 24 -11.52 -8.67 11.56
C ALA A 24 -11.35 -8.34 10.06
N TRP A 25 -10.74 -9.21 9.25
CA TRP A 25 -10.56 -8.96 7.81
C TRP A 25 -11.86 -9.04 7.01
N TYR A 26 -12.88 -9.67 7.59
CA TYR A 26 -14.20 -9.78 6.99
C TYR A 26 -15.16 -8.70 7.50
N THR A 27 -14.74 -7.84 8.44
CA THR A 27 -15.65 -6.94 9.16
C THR A 27 -15.12 -5.52 9.36
N ASP A 28 -13.79 -5.30 9.36
CA ASP A 28 -13.15 -3.99 9.49
C ASP A 28 -13.21 -3.22 8.16
N PRO A 29 -13.90 -2.05 8.09
CA PRO A 29 -13.96 -1.23 6.88
C PRO A 29 -12.58 -0.85 6.32
N ALA A 30 -11.58 -0.65 7.20
CA ALA A 30 -10.23 -0.28 6.77
C ALA A 30 -9.55 -1.40 5.98
N VAL A 31 -9.89 -2.67 6.26
CA VAL A 31 -9.40 -3.80 5.47
C VAL A 31 -10.05 -3.79 4.09
N THR A 32 -11.36 -3.52 3.99
CA THR A 32 -12.05 -3.40 2.70
C THR A 32 -11.48 -2.28 1.83
N GLU A 33 -11.20 -1.11 2.41
CA GLU A 33 -10.56 0.00 1.67
C GLU A 33 -9.19 -0.39 1.12
N ARG A 34 -8.41 -1.14 1.92
CA ARG A 34 -7.13 -1.70 1.49
C ARG A 34 -7.30 -2.73 0.39
N GLU A 35 -8.22 -3.67 0.52
CA GLU A 35 -8.50 -4.67 -0.53
C GLU A 35 -8.85 -3.98 -1.85
N ILE A 36 -9.74 -2.98 -1.82
CA ILE A 36 -10.09 -2.18 -3.00
C ILE A 36 -8.85 -1.55 -3.65
N THR A 37 -7.94 -1.00 -2.85
CA THR A 37 -6.77 -0.25 -3.35
C THR A 37 -5.59 -1.14 -3.75
N ASP A 38 -5.30 -2.16 -2.97
CA ASP A 38 -4.11 -3.00 -3.08
C ASP A 38 -4.38 -4.26 -3.92
N ILE A 39 -5.65 -4.71 -4.03
CA ILE A 39 -6.07 -5.83 -4.87
C ILE A 39 -6.78 -5.29 -6.12
N PHE A 40 -8.01 -4.80 -5.99
CA PHE A 40 -8.89 -4.55 -7.14
C PHE A 40 -8.39 -3.46 -8.08
N ARG A 41 -7.64 -2.45 -7.59
CA ARG A 41 -7.02 -1.43 -8.45
C ARG A 41 -5.74 -1.87 -9.17
N ARG A 42 -5.18 -3.02 -8.79
CA ARG A 42 -3.86 -3.49 -9.25
C ARG A 42 -3.92 -4.76 -10.08
N THR A 43 -5.06 -5.44 -10.08
CA THR A 43 -5.28 -6.68 -10.82
C THR A 43 -6.08 -6.43 -12.09
N TRP A 44 -6.07 -7.42 -12.98
CA TRP A 44 -6.95 -7.44 -14.14
C TRP A 44 -8.40 -7.57 -13.69
N GLN A 45 -9.28 -6.76 -14.26
CA GLN A 45 -10.71 -6.74 -13.95
C GLN A 45 -11.52 -6.98 -15.22
N TYR A 46 -12.45 -7.94 -15.16
CA TYR A 46 -13.38 -8.20 -16.24
C TYR A 46 -14.42 -7.07 -16.35
N ILE A 47 -14.70 -6.62 -17.58
CA ILE A 47 -15.67 -5.54 -17.83
C ILE A 47 -16.80 -5.93 -18.78
N GLY A 48 -16.66 -7.04 -19.51
CA GLY A 48 -17.69 -7.52 -20.42
C GLY A 48 -17.17 -8.39 -21.56
N PRO A 49 -18.08 -8.90 -22.41
CA PRO A 49 -17.71 -9.79 -23.49
C PRO A 49 -17.07 -9.03 -24.65
N ALA A 50 -16.10 -9.65 -25.32
CA ALA A 50 -15.44 -9.12 -26.51
C ALA A 50 -16.43 -8.87 -27.67
N SER A 51 -17.50 -9.66 -27.76
CA SER A 51 -18.56 -9.49 -28.75
C SER A 51 -19.30 -8.15 -28.64
N ALA A 52 -19.30 -7.51 -27.47
CA ALA A 52 -19.86 -6.18 -27.28
C ALA A 52 -18.92 -5.03 -27.74
N LEU A 53 -17.75 -5.37 -28.31
CA LEU A 53 -16.76 -4.43 -28.86
C LEU A 53 -16.38 -4.79 -30.31
N ALA A 54 -17.31 -5.36 -31.08
CA ALA A 54 -17.05 -5.88 -32.42
C ALA A 54 -16.80 -4.77 -33.47
N ASN A 55 -17.45 -3.62 -33.33
CA ASN A 55 -17.45 -2.54 -34.32
C ASN A 55 -16.74 -1.29 -33.81
N ASN A 56 -16.16 -0.52 -34.72
CA ASN A 56 -15.58 0.78 -34.38
C ASN A 56 -16.62 1.70 -33.71
N GLY A 57 -16.25 2.30 -32.59
CA GLY A 57 -17.12 3.12 -31.75
C GLY A 57 -17.85 2.36 -30.65
N ASP A 58 -17.87 1.02 -30.69
CA ASP A 58 -18.46 0.22 -29.62
C ASP A 58 -17.69 0.46 -28.32
N TYR A 59 -18.42 0.58 -27.21
CA TYR A 59 -17.85 0.79 -25.90
C TYR A 59 -18.56 -0.01 -24.80
N ILE A 60 -17.80 -0.32 -23.76
CA ILE A 60 -18.29 -0.92 -22.51
C ILE A 60 -17.74 -0.12 -21.33
N THR A 61 -18.57 0.16 -20.33
CA THR A 61 -18.14 0.78 -19.06
C THR A 61 -18.11 -0.23 -17.92
N GLY A 62 -17.16 -0.05 -16.99
CA GLY A 62 -17.03 -0.89 -15.80
C GLY A 62 -16.39 -0.13 -14.63
N MET A 63 -15.97 -0.88 -13.61
CA MET A 63 -15.32 -0.37 -12.41
C MET A 63 -14.04 -1.15 -12.12
N VAL A 64 -13.00 -0.47 -11.64
CA VAL A 64 -11.74 -1.08 -11.20
C VAL A 64 -11.41 -0.55 -9.80
N GLY A 65 -11.71 -1.32 -8.75
CA GLY A 65 -11.55 -0.87 -7.36
C GLY A 65 -12.17 0.52 -7.09
N LEU A 66 -13.44 0.69 -7.48
CA LEU A 66 -14.22 1.93 -7.44
C LEU A 66 -13.80 3.04 -8.44
N VAL A 67 -12.83 2.80 -9.32
CA VAL A 67 -12.48 3.72 -10.41
C VAL A 67 -13.37 3.43 -11.63
N PRO A 68 -14.19 4.38 -12.12
CA PRO A 68 -14.99 4.16 -13.31
C PRO A 68 -14.09 4.14 -14.54
N VAL A 69 -14.27 3.12 -15.38
CA VAL A 69 -13.46 2.88 -16.59
C VAL A 69 -14.35 2.65 -17.80
N ALA A 70 -13.78 2.80 -18.99
CA ALA A 70 -14.40 2.43 -20.25
C ALA A 70 -13.37 1.82 -21.19
N VAL A 71 -13.82 0.88 -22.00
CA VAL A 71 -13.06 0.38 -23.15
C VAL A 71 -13.86 0.71 -24.41
N ILE A 72 -13.15 1.24 -25.41
CA ILE A 72 -13.71 1.66 -26.69
C ILE A 72 -12.96 0.94 -27.80
N ARG A 73 -13.66 0.35 -28.77
CA ARG A 73 -13.07 -0.12 -30.03
C ARG A 73 -12.86 1.08 -30.95
N ASN A 74 -11.62 1.33 -31.35
CA ASN A 74 -11.29 2.30 -32.39
C ASN A 74 -10.63 1.62 -33.60
N ALA A 75 -10.07 2.39 -34.54
CA ALA A 75 -9.42 1.87 -35.74
C ALA A 75 -8.13 1.07 -35.43
N ASP A 76 -7.43 1.41 -34.35
CA ASP A 76 -6.15 0.79 -34.00
C ASP A 76 -6.32 -0.43 -33.07
N GLY A 77 -7.39 -0.46 -32.29
CA GLY A 77 -7.29 -1.17 -31.03
C GLY A 77 -8.49 -1.03 -30.10
N LEU A 78 -8.41 -1.80 -29.01
CA LEU A 78 -9.16 -1.49 -27.81
C LEU A 78 -8.41 -0.36 -27.10
N ALA A 79 -9.08 0.74 -26.84
CA ALA A 79 -8.59 1.83 -26.01
C ALA A 79 -9.28 1.78 -24.65
N GLY A 80 -8.50 1.48 -23.61
CA GLY A 80 -8.94 1.61 -22.23
C GLY A 80 -8.72 3.04 -21.73
N VAL A 81 -9.71 3.60 -21.05
CA VAL A 81 -9.60 4.92 -20.38
C VAL A 81 -10.25 4.92 -19.00
N VAL A 82 -9.74 5.78 -18.10
CA VAL A 82 -10.50 6.21 -16.93
C VAL A 82 -11.68 7.04 -17.41
N ASN A 83 -12.90 6.59 -17.10
CA ASN A 83 -14.17 7.15 -17.59
C ASN A 83 -14.57 8.40 -16.79
N VAL A 84 -13.68 9.38 -16.75
CA VAL A 84 -13.78 10.61 -15.95
C VAL A 84 -13.27 11.78 -16.80
N CYS A 85 -14.15 12.74 -17.07
CA CYS A 85 -13.79 13.95 -17.82
C CYS A 85 -12.70 14.73 -17.09
N ARG A 86 -11.66 15.15 -17.83
CA ARG A 86 -10.52 15.90 -17.29
C ARG A 86 -10.83 17.31 -16.81
N HIS A 87 -11.99 17.86 -17.16
CA HIS A 87 -12.44 19.18 -16.69
C HIS A 87 -12.88 19.14 -15.22
N ARG A 88 -14.09 18.61 -14.96
CA ARG A 88 -14.70 18.56 -13.61
C ARG A 88 -15.21 17.17 -13.26
N ARG A 89 -14.49 16.15 -13.73
CA ARG A 89 -14.60 14.74 -13.30
C ARG A 89 -15.96 14.06 -13.54
N HIS A 90 -16.81 14.63 -14.39
CA HIS A 90 -18.07 13.98 -14.77
C HIS A 90 -17.79 12.73 -15.63
N GLN A 91 -18.53 11.65 -15.39
CA GLN A 91 -18.46 10.41 -16.18
C GLN A 91 -18.80 10.67 -17.66
N VAL A 92 -18.05 10.10 -18.61
CA VAL A 92 -18.19 10.45 -20.04
C VAL A 92 -18.98 9.42 -20.85
N LEU A 93 -18.99 8.16 -20.44
CA LEU A 93 -19.74 7.07 -21.06
C LEU A 93 -20.54 6.30 -20.00
N LYS A 94 -21.67 5.69 -20.39
CA LYS A 94 -22.50 4.87 -19.51
C LYS A 94 -22.96 3.60 -20.23
N GLY A 95 -22.91 2.46 -19.54
CA GLY A 95 -23.42 1.18 -20.02
C GLY A 95 -22.59 0.59 -21.16
N ARG A 96 -23.28 0.00 -22.13
CA ARG A 96 -22.72 -0.50 -23.39
C ARG A 96 -23.40 0.23 -24.54
N GLY A 97 -22.67 0.55 -25.59
CA GLY A 97 -23.24 1.26 -26.75
C GLY A 97 -22.23 1.49 -27.86
N ASN A 98 -22.60 2.32 -28.83
CA ASN A 98 -21.72 2.76 -29.92
C ASN A 98 -21.71 4.28 -29.99
N THR A 99 -20.55 4.87 -30.26
CA THR A 99 -20.41 6.31 -30.47
C THR A 99 -19.31 6.66 -31.47
N SER A 100 -19.46 7.78 -32.17
CA SER A 100 -18.43 8.36 -33.05
C SER A 100 -17.48 9.33 -32.33
N LYS A 101 -17.85 9.79 -31.12
CA LYS A 101 -17.04 10.67 -30.26
C LYS A 101 -17.46 10.53 -28.80
N ILE A 102 -16.54 10.83 -27.87
CA ILE A 102 -16.84 10.79 -26.44
C ILE A 102 -17.16 12.22 -25.98
N GLN A 103 -18.42 12.54 -25.73
CA GLN A 103 -18.83 13.88 -25.31
C GLN A 103 -19.27 13.88 -23.85
N CYS A 104 -18.61 14.70 -23.03
CA CYS A 104 -18.96 14.88 -21.63
C CYS A 104 -20.35 15.53 -21.49
N GLY A 105 -21.26 14.84 -20.78
CA GLY A 105 -22.62 15.33 -20.52
C GLY A 105 -22.72 16.59 -19.62
N TYR A 106 -21.61 17.04 -19.02
CA TYR A 106 -21.63 18.21 -18.13
C TYR A 106 -21.39 19.53 -18.88
N HIS A 107 -20.24 19.67 -19.54
CA HIS A 107 -19.85 20.92 -20.22
C HIS A 107 -19.42 20.68 -21.68
N ALA A 108 -19.84 19.56 -22.28
CA ALA A 108 -19.60 19.25 -23.68
C ALA A 108 -18.12 19.26 -24.13
N TRP A 109 -17.18 18.94 -23.23
CA TRP A 109 -15.83 18.57 -23.65
C TRP A 109 -15.90 17.29 -24.50
N VAL A 110 -15.26 17.32 -25.68
CA VAL A 110 -15.33 16.26 -26.68
C VAL A 110 -13.97 15.63 -26.85
N TYR A 111 -13.91 14.32 -26.69
CA TYR A 111 -12.74 13.49 -26.93
C TYR A 111 -12.97 12.60 -28.17
N ASP A 112 -11.89 12.26 -28.87
CA ASP A 112 -11.93 11.23 -29.91
C ASP A 112 -12.01 9.81 -29.29
N LEU A 113 -12.09 8.77 -30.13
CA LEU A 113 -12.16 7.38 -29.69
C LEU A 113 -10.82 6.82 -29.15
N HIS A 114 -9.74 7.60 -29.21
CA HIS A 114 -8.46 7.30 -28.56
C HIS A 114 -8.38 7.98 -27.18
N GLY A 115 -9.35 8.83 -26.83
CA GLY A 115 -9.41 9.57 -25.57
C GLY A 115 -8.72 10.95 -25.64
N ASN A 116 -8.24 11.40 -26.79
CA ASN A 116 -7.63 12.73 -26.92
C ASN A 116 -8.71 13.81 -26.93
N LEU A 117 -8.52 14.89 -26.18
CA LEU A 117 -9.44 16.03 -26.20
C LEU A 117 -9.36 16.73 -27.56
N LYS A 118 -10.50 16.92 -28.21
CA LYS A 118 -10.63 17.57 -29.53
C LYS A 118 -11.38 18.90 -29.47
N GLY A 119 -12.15 19.14 -28.42
CA GLY A 119 -12.84 20.40 -28.25
C GLY A 119 -13.28 20.63 -26.82
N ALA A 120 -13.09 21.84 -26.35
CA ALA A 120 -13.59 22.34 -25.07
C ALA A 120 -14.30 23.67 -25.35
N PRO A 121 -15.62 23.79 -25.10
CA PRO A 121 -16.33 25.04 -25.39
C PRO A 121 -15.69 26.26 -24.72
N ARG A 122 -15.43 27.31 -25.49
CA ARG A 122 -14.78 28.58 -25.09
C ARG A 122 -13.30 28.45 -24.68
N SER A 123 -12.62 27.36 -25.05
CA SER A 123 -11.19 27.22 -24.77
C SER A 123 -10.31 28.26 -25.48
N ASP A 124 -10.76 28.78 -26.63
CA ASP A 124 -9.99 29.74 -27.42
C ASP A 124 -9.82 31.10 -26.72
N ASP A 125 -10.64 31.37 -25.69
CA ASP A 125 -10.55 32.58 -24.86
C ASP A 125 -9.49 32.45 -23.74
N GLU A 126 -8.97 31.24 -23.49
CA GLU A 126 -8.05 30.95 -22.38
C GLU A 126 -6.59 30.91 -22.88
N PRO A 127 -5.73 31.87 -22.48
CA PRO A 127 -4.42 32.10 -23.10
C PRO A 127 -3.41 30.95 -22.95
N ASP A 128 -3.56 30.12 -21.91
CA ASP A 128 -2.63 29.02 -21.60
C ASP A 128 -3.31 27.63 -21.66
N PHE A 129 -4.48 27.52 -22.29
CA PHE A 129 -5.21 26.25 -22.38
C PHE A 129 -4.85 25.49 -23.66
N ARG A 130 -4.29 24.29 -23.52
CA ARG A 130 -3.98 23.41 -24.65
C ARG A 130 -4.76 22.11 -24.54
N LEU A 131 -5.46 21.73 -25.60
CA LEU A 131 -6.27 20.50 -25.63
C LEU A 131 -5.44 19.24 -25.31
N GLU A 132 -4.19 19.22 -25.78
CA GLU A 132 -3.23 18.12 -25.59
C GLU A 132 -2.84 17.83 -24.13
N ASP A 133 -3.03 18.79 -23.22
CA ASP A 133 -2.73 18.59 -21.79
C ASP A 133 -3.84 17.81 -21.05
N TYR A 134 -4.99 17.63 -21.69
CA TYR A 134 -6.19 17.08 -21.06
C TYR A 134 -6.82 15.87 -21.78
N PRO A 135 -6.06 14.86 -22.26
CA PRO A 135 -6.66 13.61 -22.73
C PRO A 135 -7.29 12.84 -21.57
N LEU A 136 -8.28 11.98 -21.85
CA LEU A 136 -8.70 10.98 -20.89
C LEU A 136 -7.48 10.13 -20.48
N LEU A 137 -7.43 9.73 -19.21
CA LEU A 137 -6.27 8.99 -18.70
C LEU A 137 -6.30 7.56 -19.26
N PRO A 138 -5.29 7.14 -20.04
CA PRO A 138 -5.29 5.81 -20.65
C PRO A 138 -4.99 4.73 -19.59
N ILE A 139 -5.63 3.57 -19.77
CA ILE A 139 -5.41 2.36 -18.98
C ILE A 139 -5.18 1.17 -19.93
N ARG A 140 -4.69 0.05 -19.40
CA ARG A 140 -4.50 -1.15 -20.20
C ARG A 140 -5.84 -1.85 -20.42
N ALA A 141 -6.12 -2.28 -21.64
CA ALA A 141 -7.29 -3.06 -22.00
C ALA A 141 -6.89 -4.18 -22.96
N GLU A 142 -7.31 -5.41 -22.68
CA GLU A 142 -7.00 -6.58 -23.48
C GLU A 142 -8.22 -7.49 -23.60
N ALA A 143 -8.34 -8.16 -24.74
CA ALA A 143 -9.27 -9.26 -24.92
C ALA A 143 -8.51 -10.59 -24.86
N ILE A 144 -9.03 -11.55 -24.11
CA ILE A 144 -8.55 -12.94 -24.10
C ILE A 144 -9.76 -13.84 -24.29
N GLY A 145 -9.79 -14.61 -25.38
CA GLY A 145 -10.99 -15.36 -25.78
C GLY A 145 -12.21 -14.43 -25.83
N PRO A 146 -13.36 -14.81 -25.24
CA PRO A 146 -14.57 -14.00 -25.26
C PRO A 146 -14.57 -12.87 -24.22
N PHE A 147 -13.51 -12.69 -23.42
CA PHE A 147 -13.50 -11.80 -22.26
C PHE A 147 -12.66 -10.55 -22.49
N VAL A 148 -13.15 -9.39 -22.05
CA VAL A 148 -12.40 -8.13 -22.05
C VAL A 148 -12.02 -7.78 -20.61
N PHE A 149 -10.73 -7.59 -20.41
CA PHE A 149 -10.13 -7.21 -19.14
C PHE A 149 -9.47 -5.84 -19.21
N VAL A 150 -9.42 -5.15 -18.08
CA VAL A 150 -8.69 -3.88 -17.92
C VAL A 150 -7.78 -3.91 -16.71
N ASN A 151 -6.72 -3.11 -16.74
CA ASN A 151 -5.84 -2.86 -15.61
C ASN A 151 -5.47 -1.36 -15.57
N LEU A 152 -5.49 -0.74 -14.39
CA LEU A 152 -5.11 0.67 -14.24
C LEU A 152 -3.62 0.89 -14.49
N ASP A 153 -2.79 -0.13 -14.25
CA ASP A 153 -1.38 -0.11 -14.61
C ASP A 153 -1.21 -0.40 -16.10
N ARG A 154 -0.68 0.59 -16.82
CA ARG A 154 -0.42 0.52 -18.27
C ARG A 154 0.69 -0.49 -18.59
N ASP A 155 1.60 -0.69 -17.64
CA ASP A 155 2.77 -1.55 -17.79
C ASP A 155 2.54 -2.95 -17.19
N ALA A 156 1.32 -3.24 -16.71
CA ALA A 156 0.93 -4.57 -16.22
C ALA A 156 1.29 -5.66 -17.23
N LYS A 157 1.72 -6.84 -16.76
CA LYS A 157 1.94 -7.97 -17.68
C LYS A 157 0.65 -8.30 -18.44
N PRO A 158 0.72 -8.78 -19.69
CA PRO A 158 -0.46 -9.12 -20.48
C PRO A 158 -1.45 -10.01 -19.72
N ALA A 159 -2.74 -9.82 -19.96
CA ALA A 159 -3.80 -10.48 -19.19
C ALA A 159 -3.76 -12.02 -19.39
N HIS A 160 -3.32 -12.50 -20.56
CA HIS A 160 -3.12 -13.93 -20.82
C HIS A 160 -2.08 -14.61 -19.91
N VAL A 161 -1.12 -13.86 -19.35
CA VAL A 161 -0.16 -14.39 -18.37
C VAL A 161 -0.87 -14.83 -17.09
N TYR A 162 -1.96 -14.14 -16.73
CA TYR A 162 -2.73 -14.42 -15.52
C TYR A 162 -3.84 -15.44 -15.78
N HIS A 163 -4.58 -15.28 -16.88
CA HIS A 163 -5.83 -16.02 -17.10
C HIS A 163 -5.81 -16.95 -18.31
N GLY A 164 -4.74 -17.01 -19.10
CA GLY A 164 -4.71 -17.85 -20.30
C GLY A 164 -4.86 -19.35 -20.00
N ARG A 165 -4.17 -19.84 -18.97
CA ARG A 165 -4.13 -21.28 -18.64
C ARG A 165 -5.49 -21.86 -18.24
N VAL A 166 -6.36 -21.08 -17.61
CA VAL A 166 -7.72 -21.54 -17.27
C VAL A 166 -8.61 -21.61 -18.50
N LEU A 167 -8.42 -20.71 -19.48
CA LEU A 167 -9.13 -20.80 -20.76
C LEU A 167 -8.68 -22.03 -21.56
N ASP A 168 -7.38 -22.36 -21.53
CA ASP A 168 -6.86 -23.59 -22.12
C ASP A 168 -7.44 -24.84 -21.43
N LEU A 169 -7.64 -24.79 -20.11
CA LEU A 169 -8.28 -25.87 -19.35
C LEU A 169 -9.75 -26.05 -19.76
N ILE A 170 -10.50 -24.96 -19.89
CA ILE A 170 -11.90 -25.00 -20.34
C ILE A 170 -11.99 -25.55 -21.78
N ALA A 171 -11.12 -25.10 -22.67
CA ALA A 171 -11.10 -25.57 -24.06
C ALA A 171 -10.87 -27.08 -24.18
N GLN A 172 -10.09 -27.68 -23.26
CA GLN A 172 -9.86 -29.13 -23.22
C GLN A 172 -11.12 -29.94 -22.92
N SER A 173 -12.16 -29.33 -22.35
CA SER A 173 -13.45 -30.01 -22.12
C SER A 173 -14.34 -30.05 -23.37
N GLY A 174 -13.89 -29.52 -24.51
CA GLY A 174 -14.65 -29.49 -25.76
C GLY A 174 -15.61 -28.31 -25.89
N ILE A 175 -15.59 -27.36 -24.96
CA ILE A 175 -16.42 -26.14 -25.03
C ILE A 175 -15.68 -25.09 -25.85
N ASP A 176 -16.34 -24.60 -26.88
CA ASP A 176 -15.87 -23.50 -27.72
C ASP A 176 -16.42 -22.17 -27.18
N LEU A 177 -15.63 -21.53 -26.33
CA LEU A 177 -16.00 -20.28 -25.65
C LEU A 177 -16.31 -19.12 -26.62
N ASP A 178 -15.70 -19.11 -27.82
CA ASP A 178 -15.91 -18.06 -28.81
C ASP A 178 -17.25 -18.17 -29.54
N LYS A 179 -17.91 -19.32 -29.46
CA LYS A 179 -19.25 -19.54 -30.02
C LYS A 179 -20.38 -19.17 -29.06
N LEU A 180 -20.09 -18.96 -27.78
CA LEU A 180 -21.14 -18.69 -26.80
C LEU A 180 -21.67 -17.26 -26.94
N GLU A 181 -23.00 -17.13 -26.92
CA GLU A 181 -23.70 -15.85 -27.04
C GLU A 181 -24.27 -15.42 -25.70
N LEU A 182 -24.14 -14.13 -25.37
CA LEU A 182 -24.72 -13.55 -24.16
C LEU A 182 -26.26 -13.65 -24.23
N TYR A 183 -26.85 -14.39 -23.31
CA TYR A 183 -28.29 -14.59 -23.21
C TYR A 183 -28.95 -13.59 -22.25
N SER A 184 -28.37 -13.39 -21.07
CA SER A 184 -28.89 -12.45 -20.09
C SER A 184 -27.80 -11.92 -19.17
N ARG A 185 -28.06 -10.75 -18.57
CA ARG A 185 -27.23 -10.15 -17.53
C ARG A 185 -28.12 -9.66 -16.38
N THR A 186 -27.75 -9.97 -15.15
CA THR A 186 -28.45 -9.52 -13.94
C THR A 186 -27.46 -8.95 -12.94
N GLU A 187 -27.82 -7.85 -12.29
CA GLU A 187 -27.06 -7.31 -11.15
C GLU A 187 -27.62 -7.89 -9.84
N TRP A 188 -26.76 -8.08 -8.85
CA TRP A 188 -27.13 -8.65 -7.57
C TRP A 188 -26.34 -8.02 -6.41
N VAL A 189 -26.86 -8.19 -5.19
CA VAL A 189 -26.25 -7.71 -3.95
C VAL A 189 -26.43 -8.78 -2.88
N SER A 190 -25.37 -9.06 -2.13
CA SER A 190 -25.34 -9.97 -0.98
C SER A 190 -24.96 -9.19 0.30
N GLN A 191 -25.37 -9.72 1.47
CA GLN A 191 -25.11 -9.15 2.80
C GLN A 191 -23.85 -9.74 3.46
N SER A 192 -23.01 -10.37 2.64
CA SER A 192 -21.78 -11.04 3.05
C SER A 192 -20.54 -10.40 2.43
N ASN A 193 -19.41 -10.51 3.14
CA ASN A 193 -18.11 -10.07 2.65
C ASN A 193 -17.72 -10.85 1.38
N TRP A 194 -17.08 -10.20 0.43
CA TRP A 194 -16.73 -10.80 -0.87
C TRP A 194 -15.85 -12.05 -0.73
N LYS A 195 -14.97 -12.07 0.29
CA LYS A 195 -14.14 -13.23 0.62
C LYS A 195 -14.98 -14.38 1.14
N THR A 196 -15.99 -14.12 1.99
CA THR A 196 -16.88 -15.16 2.52
C THR A 196 -17.64 -15.86 1.40
N LEU A 197 -18.14 -15.09 0.42
CA LEU A 197 -18.83 -15.65 -0.75
C LEU A 197 -17.89 -16.48 -1.63
N LEU A 198 -16.68 -15.97 -1.91
CA LEU A 198 -15.71 -16.70 -2.72
C LEU A 198 -15.15 -17.94 -2.00
N GLU A 199 -14.95 -17.87 -0.69
CA GLU A 199 -14.54 -19.03 0.11
C GLU A 199 -15.59 -20.13 0.08
N ASN A 200 -16.88 -19.79 0.18
CA ASN A 200 -17.99 -20.73 0.00
C ASN A 200 -18.00 -21.33 -1.41
N TYR A 201 -17.83 -20.49 -2.45
CA TYR A 201 -17.78 -20.95 -3.84
C TYR A 201 -16.65 -21.94 -4.12
N LEU A 202 -15.51 -21.80 -3.44
CA LEU A 202 -14.27 -22.51 -3.76
C LEU A 202 -14.18 -23.93 -3.19
N GLU A 203 -15.17 -24.40 -2.45
CA GLU A 203 -15.20 -25.76 -1.92
C GLU A 203 -16.54 -26.43 -2.17
N CYS A 204 -16.54 -27.76 -2.05
CA CYS A 204 -17.76 -28.55 -2.19
C CYS A 204 -17.93 -29.52 -1.01
N TYR A 205 -17.32 -29.17 0.12
CA TYR A 205 -17.44 -29.85 1.41
C TYR A 205 -18.85 -29.68 1.98
N HIS A 206 -19.52 -28.54 1.76
CA HIS A 206 -20.92 -28.34 2.15
C HIS A 206 -21.93 -28.93 1.15
N CYS A 207 -21.55 -29.13 -0.12
CA CYS A 207 -22.47 -29.44 -1.23
C CYS A 207 -23.43 -30.60 -0.95
N ALA A 208 -22.92 -31.71 -0.41
CA ALA A 208 -23.71 -32.93 -0.18
C ALA A 208 -24.88 -32.71 0.79
N ILE A 209 -24.76 -31.72 1.67
CA ILE A 209 -25.74 -31.39 2.71
C ILE A 209 -26.60 -30.20 2.30
N ALA A 210 -25.96 -29.12 1.84
CA ALA A 210 -26.65 -27.86 1.57
C ALA A 210 -27.34 -27.82 0.20
N HIS A 211 -26.82 -28.55 -0.80
CA HIS A 211 -27.32 -28.51 -2.18
C HIS A 211 -27.81 -29.89 -2.63
N PRO A 212 -28.99 -30.35 -2.17
CA PRO A 212 -29.51 -31.66 -2.54
C PRO A 212 -29.81 -31.75 -4.05
N GLY A 213 -30.24 -30.65 -4.68
CA GLY A 213 -30.44 -30.56 -6.13
C GLY A 213 -29.14 -30.69 -6.91
N PHE A 214 -28.12 -29.93 -6.51
CA PHE A 214 -26.79 -29.98 -7.11
C PHE A 214 -26.14 -31.35 -6.97
N SER A 215 -26.13 -31.89 -5.75
CA SER A 215 -25.55 -33.18 -5.44
C SER A 215 -26.31 -34.36 -6.06
N ALA A 216 -27.54 -34.16 -6.53
CA ALA A 216 -28.28 -35.13 -7.32
C ALA A 216 -27.85 -35.15 -8.80
N ALA A 217 -27.40 -34.00 -9.33
CA ALA A 217 -26.89 -33.88 -10.69
C ALA A 217 -25.39 -34.23 -10.78
N ILE A 218 -24.58 -33.69 -9.87
CA ILE A 218 -23.11 -33.76 -9.89
C ILE A 218 -22.61 -34.69 -8.78
N ASP A 219 -21.62 -35.52 -9.09
CA ASP A 219 -20.99 -36.37 -8.09
C ASP A 219 -19.93 -35.59 -7.30
N VAL A 220 -20.35 -35.09 -6.14
CA VAL A 220 -19.52 -34.28 -5.23
C VAL A 220 -18.68 -35.13 -4.26
N LYS A 221 -18.59 -36.45 -4.48
CA LYS A 221 -17.71 -37.31 -3.68
C LYS A 221 -16.25 -36.91 -3.90
N PRO A 222 -15.40 -36.86 -2.86
CA PRO A 222 -14.01 -36.43 -2.99
C PRO A 222 -13.20 -37.18 -4.05
N GLU A 223 -13.49 -38.47 -4.28
CA GLU A 223 -12.83 -39.28 -5.30
C GLU A 223 -13.23 -38.93 -6.76
N ASN A 224 -14.37 -38.25 -6.94
CA ASN A 224 -14.98 -37.92 -8.24
C ASN A 224 -15.10 -36.41 -8.49
N TYR A 225 -14.60 -35.59 -7.56
CA TYR A 225 -14.66 -34.13 -7.63
C TYR A 225 -13.25 -33.55 -7.47
N ALA A 226 -12.69 -33.04 -8.56
CA ALA A 226 -11.31 -32.59 -8.62
C ALA A 226 -11.18 -31.13 -8.19
N LEU A 227 -10.24 -30.86 -7.29
CA LEU A 227 -9.84 -29.51 -6.87
C LEU A 227 -8.42 -29.26 -7.37
N THR A 228 -8.24 -28.24 -8.21
CA THR A 228 -6.93 -27.85 -8.75
C THR A 228 -6.76 -26.34 -8.71
N HIS A 229 -5.53 -25.86 -8.64
CA HIS A 229 -5.24 -24.44 -8.73
C HIS A 229 -3.90 -24.22 -9.45
N ASP A 230 -3.72 -23.02 -9.96
CA ASP A 230 -2.44 -22.51 -10.44
C ASP A 230 -2.09 -21.21 -9.70
N GLU A 231 -1.20 -20.37 -10.23
CA GLU A 231 -0.82 -19.13 -9.55
C GLU A 231 -1.98 -18.14 -9.42
N TRP A 232 -2.81 -17.99 -10.47
CA TRP A 232 -3.82 -16.91 -10.56
C TRP A 232 -5.26 -17.41 -10.73
N PHE A 233 -5.49 -18.72 -10.64
CA PHE A 233 -6.83 -19.28 -10.71
C PHE A 233 -6.98 -20.54 -9.85
N SER A 234 -8.23 -20.82 -9.46
CA SER A 234 -8.66 -22.07 -8.84
C SER A 234 -9.71 -22.72 -9.72
N SER A 235 -9.75 -24.05 -9.76
CA SER A 235 -10.64 -24.82 -10.64
C SER A 235 -11.19 -26.05 -9.93
N GLN A 236 -12.50 -26.24 -10.07
CA GLN A 236 -13.22 -27.42 -9.61
C GLN A 236 -13.82 -28.12 -10.82
N ILE A 237 -13.71 -29.45 -10.88
CA ILE A 237 -14.32 -30.26 -11.94
C ILE A 237 -15.08 -31.42 -11.30
N GLY A 238 -16.37 -31.50 -11.59
CA GLY A 238 -17.25 -32.57 -11.12
C GLY A 238 -17.96 -33.27 -12.27
N TYR A 239 -18.14 -34.58 -12.18
CA TYR A 239 -18.81 -35.35 -13.23
C TYR A 239 -20.30 -35.53 -12.94
N VAL A 240 -21.10 -35.66 -14.01
CA VAL A 240 -22.52 -35.96 -13.89
C VAL A 240 -22.71 -37.35 -13.27
N ARG A 241 -23.66 -37.48 -12.34
CA ARG A 241 -24.05 -38.80 -11.81
C ARG A 241 -24.78 -39.62 -12.87
N ASP A 242 -24.50 -40.92 -12.92
CA ASP A 242 -25.25 -41.87 -13.76
C ASP A 242 -26.77 -41.77 -13.51
N SER A 243 -27.19 -41.59 -12.25
CA SER A 243 -28.61 -41.44 -11.91
C SER A 243 -29.28 -40.21 -12.53
N ALA A 244 -28.53 -39.14 -12.79
CA ALA A 244 -29.02 -37.95 -13.48
C ALA A 244 -29.14 -38.22 -14.99
N LEU A 245 -28.15 -38.87 -15.60
CA LEU A 245 -28.18 -39.26 -17.02
C LEU A 245 -29.29 -40.26 -17.34
N GLU A 246 -29.56 -41.19 -16.43
CA GLU A 246 -30.61 -42.20 -16.55
C GLU A 246 -32.02 -41.66 -16.20
N ALA A 247 -32.15 -40.39 -15.82
CA ALA A 247 -33.38 -39.79 -15.30
C ALA A 247 -34.00 -40.57 -14.12
N LYS A 248 -33.17 -41.19 -13.28
CA LYS A 248 -33.58 -41.95 -12.08
C LYS A 248 -33.53 -41.13 -10.79
N SER A 249 -32.94 -39.93 -10.82
CA SER A 249 -32.95 -39.00 -9.70
C SER A 249 -34.40 -38.67 -9.30
N GLN A 250 -34.71 -38.77 -8.00
CA GLN A 250 -36.01 -38.35 -7.45
C GLN A 250 -36.08 -36.83 -7.26
N ILE A 251 -34.94 -36.13 -7.36
CA ILE A 251 -34.85 -34.67 -7.23
C ILE A 251 -34.84 -34.08 -8.64
N LYS A 252 -35.80 -33.20 -8.93
CA LYS A 252 -35.90 -32.51 -10.21
C LYS A 252 -34.68 -31.59 -10.39
N THR A 253 -34.02 -31.73 -11.53
CA THR A 253 -32.90 -30.90 -12.01
C THR A 253 -33.17 -30.51 -13.46
N TYR A 254 -32.30 -29.68 -14.05
CA TYR A 254 -32.32 -29.44 -15.50
C TYR A 254 -31.76 -30.66 -16.26
N ASP A 255 -31.90 -30.69 -17.59
CA ASP A 255 -31.39 -31.80 -18.39
C ASP A 255 -29.85 -31.81 -18.48
N ALA A 256 -29.17 -32.54 -17.60
CA ALA A 256 -27.71 -32.64 -17.60
C ALA A 256 -27.11 -33.44 -18.78
N ARG A 257 -27.94 -33.96 -19.71
CA ARG A 257 -27.46 -34.69 -20.89
C ARG A 257 -27.11 -33.71 -22.01
N GLY A 258 -25.99 -33.93 -22.67
CA GLY A 258 -25.57 -33.13 -23.81
C GLY A 258 -24.08 -33.23 -24.07
N ASP A 259 -23.57 -32.28 -24.85
CA ASP A 259 -22.17 -32.23 -25.29
C ASP A 259 -21.20 -31.90 -24.14
N VAL A 260 -21.69 -31.21 -23.10
CA VAL A 260 -20.90 -30.92 -21.90
C VAL A 260 -21.10 -32.03 -20.86
N GLY A 261 -20.09 -32.88 -20.69
CA GLY A 261 -20.15 -34.04 -19.79
C GLY A 261 -19.68 -33.78 -18.35
N GLN A 262 -19.17 -32.59 -18.04
CA GLN A 262 -18.62 -32.26 -16.73
C GLN A 262 -19.01 -30.84 -16.30
N ALA A 263 -19.24 -30.68 -15.00
CA ALA A 263 -19.37 -29.39 -14.35
C ALA A 263 -17.98 -28.80 -14.10
N GLN A 264 -17.84 -27.49 -14.27
CA GLN A 264 -16.61 -26.78 -13.99
C GLN A 264 -16.87 -25.44 -13.31
N TYR A 265 -16.10 -25.14 -12.27
CA TYR A 265 -16.23 -23.91 -11.49
C TYR A 265 -14.84 -23.32 -11.30
N HIS A 266 -14.59 -22.16 -11.90
CA HIS A 266 -13.28 -21.55 -11.97
C HIS A 266 -13.30 -20.17 -11.33
N LEU A 267 -12.42 -19.91 -10.36
CA LEU A 267 -12.15 -18.55 -9.90
C LEU A 267 -10.92 -18.02 -10.64
N LEU A 268 -11.07 -16.89 -11.32
CA LEU A 268 -9.99 -16.09 -11.87
C LEU A 268 -9.73 -14.93 -10.90
N TRP A 269 -8.49 -14.84 -10.41
CA TRP A 269 -8.11 -13.83 -9.43
C TRP A 269 -8.34 -12.39 -9.95
N PRO A 270 -8.92 -11.48 -9.13
CA PRO A 270 -9.35 -11.70 -7.75
C PRO A 270 -10.80 -12.13 -7.59
N ASN A 271 -11.66 -11.90 -8.59
CA ASN A 271 -13.09 -11.80 -8.35
C ASN A 271 -13.99 -12.11 -9.55
N LEU A 272 -13.51 -12.89 -10.51
CA LEU A 272 -14.33 -13.38 -11.61
C LEU A 272 -14.50 -14.89 -11.46
N THR A 273 -15.74 -15.37 -11.40
CA THR A 273 -16.02 -16.80 -11.47
C THR A 273 -16.56 -17.17 -12.85
N ILE A 274 -16.19 -18.36 -13.33
CA ILE A 274 -16.73 -18.97 -14.55
C ILE A 274 -17.33 -20.31 -14.17
N ASN A 275 -18.62 -20.48 -14.44
CA ASN A 275 -19.35 -21.71 -14.16
C ASN A 275 -19.80 -22.35 -15.47
N ILE A 276 -19.60 -23.64 -15.59
CA ILE A 276 -20.02 -24.45 -16.72
C ILE A 276 -20.78 -25.62 -16.15
N ASN A 277 -22.05 -25.73 -16.51
CA ASN A 277 -22.88 -26.85 -16.12
C ASN A 277 -22.87 -27.94 -17.21
N PRO A 278 -23.06 -29.22 -16.85
CA PRO A 278 -23.32 -30.27 -17.83
C PRO A 278 -24.52 -29.99 -18.74
N GLY A 279 -24.65 -30.73 -19.83
CA GLY A 279 -25.77 -30.61 -20.75
C GLY A 279 -25.44 -29.84 -22.03
N PHE A 280 -26.37 -29.00 -22.49
CA PHE A 280 -26.16 -28.15 -23.67
C PHE A 280 -25.02 -27.13 -23.41
N PRO A 281 -24.15 -26.81 -24.40
CA PRO A 281 -23.04 -25.89 -24.19
C PRO A 281 -23.46 -24.55 -23.59
N ASN A 282 -22.98 -24.29 -22.37
CA ASN A 282 -23.33 -23.13 -21.55
C ASN A 282 -22.11 -22.64 -20.77
N MET A 283 -22.21 -21.39 -20.33
CA MET A 283 -21.29 -20.78 -19.39
C MET A 283 -22.02 -19.67 -18.66
N SER A 284 -21.78 -19.51 -17.36
CA SER A 284 -22.08 -18.26 -16.66
C SER A 284 -20.81 -17.65 -16.11
N VAL A 285 -20.80 -16.33 -15.98
CA VAL A 285 -19.74 -15.61 -15.26
C VAL A 285 -20.34 -14.70 -14.21
N ASP A 286 -19.69 -14.63 -13.04
CA ASP A 286 -20.08 -13.73 -11.96
C ASP A 286 -18.91 -12.86 -11.54
N VAL A 287 -19.18 -11.57 -11.35
CA VAL A 287 -18.20 -10.59 -10.86
C VAL A 287 -18.54 -10.22 -9.43
N TRP A 288 -17.57 -10.35 -8.52
CA TRP A 288 -17.76 -10.14 -7.09
C TRP A 288 -17.03 -8.87 -6.64
N MET A 289 -17.75 -7.79 -6.34
CA MET A 289 -17.14 -6.51 -5.96
C MET A 289 -17.45 -6.18 -4.49
N PRO A 290 -16.44 -5.81 -3.68
CA PRO A 290 -16.66 -5.39 -2.30
C PRO A 290 -17.53 -4.12 -2.28
N ASN A 291 -18.59 -4.15 -1.48
CA ASN A 291 -19.50 -3.02 -1.26
C ASN A 291 -19.54 -2.66 0.24
N GLY A 292 -18.34 -2.54 0.83
CA GLY A 292 -18.15 -2.41 2.27
C GLY A 292 -17.74 -3.74 2.92
N PRO A 293 -17.49 -3.73 4.24
CA PRO A 293 -16.97 -4.91 4.93
C PRO A 293 -17.96 -6.06 5.04
N ASN A 294 -19.26 -5.79 4.99
CA ASN A 294 -20.30 -6.82 5.16
C ASN A 294 -21.27 -6.85 3.98
N SER A 295 -20.81 -6.52 2.77
CA SER A 295 -21.65 -6.56 1.59
C SER A 295 -20.81 -6.69 0.34
N THR A 296 -21.36 -7.40 -0.63
CA THR A 296 -20.79 -7.59 -1.96
C THR A 296 -21.86 -7.27 -2.98
N ASN A 297 -21.50 -6.60 -4.05
CA ASN A 297 -22.36 -6.45 -5.21
C ASN A 297 -21.69 -7.06 -6.43
N GLY A 298 -22.48 -7.31 -7.47
CA GLY A 298 -21.96 -8.00 -8.62
C GLY A 298 -22.90 -8.01 -9.80
N ALA A 299 -22.47 -8.74 -10.81
CA ALA A 299 -23.29 -9.05 -11.97
C ALA A 299 -23.03 -10.48 -12.41
N SER A 300 -24.09 -11.14 -12.84
CA SER A 300 -24.08 -12.47 -13.46
C SER A 300 -24.42 -12.32 -14.94
N GLU A 301 -23.63 -12.95 -15.80
CA GLU A 301 -23.90 -13.04 -17.24
C GLU A 301 -24.06 -14.52 -17.63
N GLN A 302 -25.11 -14.83 -18.37
CA GLN A 302 -25.45 -16.19 -18.82
C GLN A 302 -25.18 -16.30 -20.32
N TYR A 303 -24.51 -17.37 -20.73
CA TYR A 303 -24.13 -17.62 -22.12
C TYR A 303 -24.50 -19.03 -22.56
N PHE A 304 -24.91 -19.16 -23.81
CA PHE A 304 -25.23 -20.44 -24.43
C PHE A 304 -24.73 -20.48 -25.86
N ALA A 305 -24.46 -21.68 -26.37
CA ALA A 305 -24.22 -21.84 -27.81
C ALA A 305 -25.50 -21.52 -28.62
N PRO A 306 -25.37 -21.17 -29.91
CA PRO A 306 -26.50 -20.89 -30.77
C PRO A 306 -27.47 -22.07 -30.85
N GLY A 307 -28.76 -21.79 -30.79
CA GLY A 307 -29.81 -22.81 -30.90
C GLY A 307 -30.24 -23.45 -29.57
N VAL A 308 -29.84 -22.90 -28.43
CA VAL A 308 -30.36 -23.34 -27.12
C VAL A 308 -31.89 -23.27 -27.09
N ALA A 309 -32.52 -24.32 -26.55
CA ALA A 309 -33.96 -24.33 -26.32
C ALA A 309 -34.32 -23.39 -25.15
N GLU A 310 -35.39 -22.61 -25.30
CA GLU A 310 -35.79 -21.62 -24.29
C GLU A 310 -36.09 -22.26 -22.92
N ASP A 311 -36.75 -23.42 -22.91
CA ASP A 311 -37.06 -24.14 -21.67
C ASP A 311 -35.79 -24.66 -20.99
N PHE A 312 -34.81 -25.15 -21.76
CA PHE A 312 -33.52 -25.59 -21.21
C PHE A 312 -32.78 -24.42 -20.55
N ALA A 313 -32.69 -23.28 -21.25
CA ALA A 313 -32.00 -22.09 -20.73
C ALA A 313 -32.65 -21.61 -19.43
N LYS A 314 -33.99 -21.57 -19.37
CA LYS A 314 -34.74 -21.20 -18.16
C LYS A 314 -34.53 -22.18 -17.02
N ASP A 315 -34.62 -23.49 -17.28
CA ASP A 315 -34.44 -24.51 -16.25
C ASP A 315 -33.03 -24.49 -15.67
N LEU A 316 -32.00 -24.30 -16.49
CA LEU A 316 -30.61 -24.19 -16.02
C LEU A 316 -30.39 -22.90 -15.21
N ILE A 317 -30.91 -21.77 -15.67
CA ILE A 317 -30.80 -20.50 -14.94
C ILE A 317 -31.50 -20.61 -13.58
N GLU A 318 -32.71 -21.17 -13.52
CA GLU A 318 -33.43 -21.37 -12.27
C GLU A 318 -32.68 -22.32 -11.32
N PHE A 319 -32.09 -23.39 -11.86
CA PHE A 319 -31.25 -24.29 -11.06
C PHE A 319 -30.05 -23.55 -10.43
N ASN A 320 -29.32 -22.75 -11.21
CA ASN A 320 -28.21 -21.94 -10.68
C ASN A 320 -28.68 -20.92 -9.64
N GLN A 321 -29.83 -20.28 -9.87
CA GLN A 321 -30.41 -19.34 -8.92
C GLN A 321 -30.88 -20.02 -7.63
N GLN A 322 -31.34 -21.28 -7.70
CA GLN A 322 -31.66 -22.05 -6.52
C GLN A 322 -30.42 -22.30 -5.66
N VAL A 323 -29.33 -22.78 -6.27
CA VAL A 323 -28.05 -23.00 -5.58
C VAL A 323 -27.54 -21.70 -4.97
N ALA A 324 -27.57 -20.59 -5.73
CA ALA A 324 -27.15 -19.28 -5.23
C ALA A 324 -27.96 -18.82 -4.00
N ARG A 325 -29.27 -19.08 -3.94
CA ARG A 325 -30.09 -18.76 -2.75
C ARG A 325 -29.72 -19.63 -1.55
N GLU A 326 -29.42 -20.90 -1.78
CA GLU A 326 -28.94 -21.82 -0.73
C GLU A 326 -27.58 -21.35 -0.19
N ASP A 327 -26.67 -20.87 -1.05
CA ASP A 327 -25.39 -20.27 -0.68
C ASP A 327 -25.51 -18.93 0.05
N ASP A 328 -26.44 -18.07 -0.37
CA ASP A 328 -26.70 -16.80 0.31
C ASP A 328 -27.14 -17.04 1.76
N ASP A 329 -28.03 -18.02 2.01
CA ASP A 329 -28.46 -18.39 3.36
C ASP A 329 -27.28 -18.86 4.24
N LEU A 330 -26.36 -19.63 3.67
CA LEU A 330 -25.15 -20.10 4.37
C LEU A 330 -24.20 -18.95 4.68
N THR A 331 -23.87 -18.15 3.67
CA THR A 331 -22.85 -17.10 3.77
C THR A 331 -23.33 -15.95 4.64
N ASP A 332 -24.61 -15.59 4.60
CA ASP A 332 -25.19 -14.58 5.50
C ASP A 332 -25.15 -15.05 6.96
N SER A 333 -25.37 -16.35 7.20
CA SER A 333 -25.19 -16.96 8.52
C SER A 333 -23.73 -16.92 8.98
N VAL A 334 -22.78 -17.22 8.09
CA VAL A 334 -21.34 -17.10 8.37
C VAL A 334 -20.96 -15.65 8.67
N GLN A 335 -21.43 -14.68 7.87
CA GLN A 335 -21.16 -13.25 8.10
C GLN A 335 -21.76 -12.78 9.43
N TYR A 336 -22.95 -13.27 9.80
CA TYR A 336 -23.52 -13.02 11.12
C TYR A 336 -22.61 -13.55 12.24
N GLY A 337 -22.05 -14.75 12.09
CA GLY A 337 -21.04 -15.29 13.00
C GLY A 337 -19.76 -14.44 13.07
N LEU A 338 -19.20 -14.05 11.93
CA LEU A 338 -17.99 -13.23 11.82
C LEU A 338 -18.15 -11.87 12.53
N ARG A 339 -19.35 -11.28 12.51
CA ARG A 339 -19.63 -10.02 13.23
C ARG A 339 -19.51 -10.13 14.75
N SER A 340 -19.53 -11.33 15.33
CA SER A 340 -19.26 -11.52 16.76
C SER A 340 -17.79 -11.27 17.13
N GLY A 341 -16.88 -11.31 16.14
CA GLY A 341 -15.43 -11.26 16.36
C GLY A 341 -14.84 -12.56 16.89
N LEU A 342 -15.65 -13.62 17.07
CA LEU A 342 -15.25 -14.89 17.68
C LEU A 342 -15.69 -16.11 16.83
N PRO A 343 -14.86 -17.17 16.77
CA PRO A 343 -13.45 -17.19 17.16
C PRO A 343 -12.62 -16.21 16.30
N GLU A 344 -11.41 -15.87 16.75
CA GLU A 344 -10.55 -14.91 16.02
C GLU A 344 -10.14 -15.45 14.64
N LYS A 345 -10.04 -16.77 14.50
CA LYS A 345 -9.74 -17.46 13.24
C LYS A 345 -10.61 -18.71 13.10
N ALA A 346 -10.99 -19.02 11.86
CA ALA A 346 -11.62 -20.29 11.50
C ALA A 346 -10.55 -21.39 11.31
N ARG A 347 -11.00 -22.65 11.30
CA ARG A 347 -10.16 -23.81 10.98
C ARG A 347 -10.72 -24.51 9.75
N PHE A 348 -9.92 -24.51 8.70
CA PHE A 348 -10.15 -25.23 7.45
C PHE A 348 -9.49 -26.61 7.48
N LEU A 349 -9.99 -27.51 6.65
CA LEU A 349 -9.48 -28.84 6.37
C LEU A 349 -8.68 -28.81 5.06
N PRO A 350 -7.33 -28.76 5.10
CA PRO A 350 -6.53 -28.48 3.91
C PRO A 350 -6.74 -29.42 2.71
N HIS A 351 -7.21 -30.65 2.95
CA HIS A 351 -7.53 -31.60 1.89
C HIS A 351 -8.89 -31.33 1.22
N ALA A 352 -9.91 -30.97 1.99
CA ALA A 352 -11.27 -30.73 1.48
C ALA A 352 -11.48 -29.28 1.01
N GLU A 353 -10.72 -28.35 1.60
CA GLU A 353 -10.87 -26.90 1.43
C GLU A 353 -9.56 -26.28 0.93
N ALA A 354 -8.87 -26.97 0.01
CA ALA A 354 -7.60 -26.53 -0.55
C ALA A 354 -7.72 -25.19 -1.32
N LEU A 355 -8.82 -24.97 -2.05
CA LEU A 355 -8.99 -23.79 -2.89
C LEU A 355 -9.39 -22.52 -2.10
N PRO A 356 -10.23 -22.57 -1.05
CA PRO A 356 -10.40 -21.45 -0.14
C PRO A 356 -9.07 -20.99 0.47
N LEU A 357 -8.21 -21.93 0.90
CA LEU A 357 -6.88 -21.61 1.42
C LEU A 357 -5.96 -21.04 0.34
N HIS A 358 -6.02 -21.56 -0.88
CA HIS A 358 -5.32 -20.97 -2.03
C HIS A 358 -5.74 -19.51 -2.26
N PHE A 359 -7.05 -19.23 -2.21
CA PHE A 359 -7.59 -17.88 -2.37
C PHE A 359 -7.18 -16.95 -1.22
N GLN A 360 -7.29 -17.38 0.04
CA GLN A 360 -6.84 -16.60 1.19
C GLN A 360 -5.33 -16.30 1.11
N ARG A 361 -4.53 -17.23 0.60
CA ARG A 361 -3.09 -17.00 0.33
C ARG A 361 -2.89 -15.87 -0.68
N LEU A 362 -3.66 -15.83 -1.77
CA LEU A 362 -3.60 -14.75 -2.75
C LEU A 362 -4.03 -13.40 -2.16
N VAL A 363 -5.07 -13.36 -1.32
CA VAL A 363 -5.48 -12.16 -0.58
C VAL A 363 -4.33 -11.65 0.29
N VAL A 364 -3.73 -12.54 1.07
CA VAL A 364 -2.62 -12.20 1.95
C VAL A 364 -1.41 -11.72 1.12
N GLN A 365 -1.03 -12.44 0.07
CA GLN A 365 0.07 -12.06 -0.82
C GLN A 365 -0.16 -10.71 -1.48
N ALA A 366 -1.36 -10.42 -1.97
CA ALA A 366 -1.66 -9.13 -2.60
C ALA A 366 -1.59 -7.97 -1.61
N LEU A 367 -2.05 -8.18 -0.37
CA LEU A 367 -1.93 -7.20 0.72
C LEU A 367 -0.51 -7.07 1.29
N ILE A 368 0.40 -8.02 0.99
CA ILE A 368 1.84 -8.01 1.34
C ILE A 368 2.72 -7.44 0.23
N ALA A 369 2.53 -7.84 -1.03
CA ALA A 369 3.44 -7.58 -2.15
C ALA A 369 3.43 -6.11 -2.56
N ASN A 370 2.30 -5.44 -2.32
CA ASN A 370 2.25 -4.01 -2.14
C ASN A 370 1.81 -3.78 -0.71
N PRO A 371 2.74 -3.85 0.26
CA PRO A 371 2.44 -3.13 1.48
C PRO A 371 2.31 -1.72 0.96
N ALA A 372 1.16 -1.08 1.16
CA ALA A 372 1.18 0.37 1.02
C ALA A 372 2.46 0.83 1.73
N PRO A 373 3.26 1.78 1.18
CA PRO A 373 3.96 2.63 2.11
C PRO A 373 2.92 2.95 3.16
N VAL A 374 3.25 2.83 4.44
CA VAL A 374 2.40 3.44 5.45
C VAL A 374 2.44 4.93 5.11
N ALA A 375 1.66 5.36 4.10
CA ALA A 375 0.85 6.53 4.17
C ALA A 375 0.19 6.30 5.51
N ALA A 376 0.77 6.96 6.50
CA ALA A 376 -0.05 7.47 7.57
C ALA A 376 -1.31 7.92 6.84
N VAL A 377 -2.41 7.19 7.03
CA VAL A 377 -3.73 7.81 7.04
C VAL A 377 -3.45 9.14 7.69
N ALA A 378 -3.68 10.23 6.95
CA ALA A 378 -3.53 11.58 7.46
C ALA A 378 -4.37 11.59 8.74
N THR A 379 -3.71 11.24 9.83
CA THR A 379 -4.30 11.19 11.13
C THR A 379 -4.29 12.67 11.41
N PRO A 380 -5.46 13.28 11.68
CA PRO A 380 -5.48 14.66 12.16
C PRO A 380 -4.39 14.79 13.22
N ASN A 381 -3.75 15.97 13.34
CA ASN A 381 -2.65 16.24 14.28
C ASN A 381 -3.09 15.99 15.74
N THR A 382 -3.28 14.73 16.08
CA THR A 382 -3.94 14.21 17.28
C THR A 382 -2.82 13.68 18.14
N TYR A 383 -2.71 14.27 19.31
CA TYR A 383 -1.72 13.89 20.29
C TYR A 383 -2.34 12.88 21.24
N HIS A 384 -1.66 11.75 21.41
CA HIS A 384 -1.98 10.77 22.42
C HIS A 384 -1.05 10.95 23.62
N ARG A 385 -1.53 10.62 24.81
CA ARG A 385 -0.71 10.63 26.03
C ARG A 385 0.07 9.33 26.15
N TYR A 386 1.34 9.46 26.49
CA TYR A 386 2.25 8.37 26.76
C TYR A 386 2.86 8.55 28.14
N GLU A 387 3.10 7.44 28.80
CA GLU A 387 3.84 7.37 30.05
C GLU A 387 5.23 6.79 29.76
N VAL A 388 6.27 7.47 30.23
CA VAL A 388 7.60 6.88 30.37
C VAL A 388 7.54 5.90 31.53
N PHE A 389 7.71 4.59 31.28
CA PHE A 389 7.65 3.57 32.34
C PHE A 389 9.02 2.96 32.65
N LYS A 390 10.02 3.15 31.77
CA LYS A 390 11.41 2.74 31.98
C LYS A 390 12.37 3.76 31.37
N VAL A 391 13.49 3.98 32.05
CA VAL A 391 14.59 4.86 31.63
C VAL A 391 15.89 4.07 31.72
N GLU A 392 16.73 4.14 30.68
CA GLU A 392 17.99 3.41 30.62
C GLU A 392 19.10 4.29 30.05
N ARG A 393 20.24 4.37 30.76
CA ARG A 393 21.38 5.19 30.33
C ARG A 393 22.27 4.38 29.39
N GLU A 394 22.19 4.68 28.10
CA GLU A 394 22.92 3.96 27.05
C GLU A 394 24.37 4.41 26.92
N SER A 395 24.66 5.67 27.27
CA SER A 395 26.01 6.24 27.29
C SER A 395 26.06 7.48 28.18
N ASP A 396 27.20 8.17 28.23
CA ASP A 396 27.30 9.45 28.93
C ASP A 396 26.42 10.56 28.34
N THR A 397 26.02 10.42 27.07
CA THR A 397 25.29 11.47 26.36
C THR A 397 23.93 11.04 25.82
N ILE A 398 23.58 9.74 25.84
CA ILE A 398 22.34 9.21 25.28
C ILE A 398 21.60 8.40 26.35
N THR A 399 20.31 8.68 26.50
CA THR A 399 19.39 7.98 27.41
C THR A 399 18.18 7.48 26.62
N SER A 400 17.81 6.23 26.85
CA SER A 400 16.61 5.57 26.33
C SER A 400 15.44 5.80 27.26
N PHE A 401 14.32 6.26 26.70
CA PHE A 401 13.03 6.40 27.36
C PHE A 401 12.06 5.41 26.72
N TYR A 402 11.44 4.57 27.53
CA TYR A 402 10.46 3.59 27.07
C TYR A 402 9.06 4.12 27.37
N LEU A 403 8.28 4.30 26.30
CA LEU A 403 6.97 4.93 26.32
C LEU A 403 5.90 3.89 26.04
N ARG A 404 4.87 3.85 26.89
CA ARG A 404 3.63 3.12 26.65
C ARG A 404 2.47 4.09 26.52
N ARG A 405 1.46 3.74 25.73
CA ARG A 405 0.25 4.56 25.62
C ARG A 405 -0.55 4.53 26.92
N SER A 406 -0.91 5.71 27.42
CA SER A 406 -1.68 5.83 28.66
C SER A 406 -3.13 5.30 28.52
N ASP A 407 -3.63 5.21 27.29
CA ASP A 407 -4.95 4.63 26.95
C ASP A 407 -4.88 3.14 26.54
N ALA A 408 -3.73 2.49 26.73
CA ALA A 408 -3.47 1.10 26.34
C ALA A 408 -3.73 0.78 24.86
N GLY A 409 -3.74 1.79 23.98
CA GLY A 409 -3.85 1.58 22.54
C GLY A 409 -2.57 0.94 21.95
N PRO A 410 -2.66 0.36 20.74
CA PRO A 410 -1.50 -0.23 20.07
C PRO A 410 -0.47 0.84 19.69
N VAL A 411 0.80 0.42 19.63
CA VAL A 411 1.93 1.20 19.12
C VAL A 411 2.63 0.43 18.01
N ALA A 412 2.82 1.07 16.86
CA ALA A 412 3.47 0.46 15.71
C ALA A 412 4.26 1.52 14.97
N ALA A 413 5.47 1.17 14.53
CA ALA A 413 6.31 2.02 13.68
C ALA A 413 7.08 1.15 12.69
N VAL A 414 7.46 1.74 11.57
CA VAL A 414 8.42 1.14 10.64
C VAL A 414 9.84 1.50 11.11
N PRO A 415 10.79 0.54 11.17
CA PRO A 415 12.16 0.80 11.60
C PRO A 415 12.81 1.96 10.84
N GLY A 416 13.27 2.95 11.59
CA GLY A 416 13.81 4.22 11.07
C GLY A 416 12.84 5.41 11.16
N GLN A 417 11.56 5.19 11.46
CA GLN A 417 10.63 6.28 11.77
C GLN A 417 10.97 7.00 13.08
N PHE A 418 10.45 8.22 13.20
CA PHE A 418 10.52 9.06 14.38
C PHE A 418 9.13 9.31 14.98
N LEU A 419 9.12 9.71 16.25
CA LEU A 419 7.94 10.09 16.99
C LEU A 419 7.95 11.60 17.25
N PRO A 420 7.00 12.37 16.68
CA PRO A 420 6.78 13.76 17.08
C PRO A 420 6.18 13.81 18.49
N ILE A 421 6.85 14.50 19.39
CA ILE A 421 6.39 14.75 20.75
C ILE A 421 6.16 16.25 20.97
N ARG A 422 5.30 16.59 21.93
CA ARG A 422 5.19 17.94 22.46
C ARG A 422 5.30 17.93 23.97
N LEU A 423 5.96 18.95 24.52
CA LEU A 423 6.18 19.09 25.95
C LEU A 423 6.18 20.57 26.35
N THR A 424 5.46 20.91 27.41
CA THR A 424 5.49 22.26 28.00
C THR A 424 6.56 22.29 29.09
N LEU A 425 7.63 23.06 28.87
CA LEU A 425 8.67 23.26 29.88
C LEU A 425 8.18 24.22 30.99
N PRO A 426 8.67 24.08 32.24
CA PRO A 426 8.36 25.01 33.32
C PRO A 426 8.64 26.47 32.92
N GLY A 427 7.68 27.36 33.20
CA GLY A 427 7.78 28.77 32.85
C GLY A 427 7.47 29.12 31.38
N GLN A 428 7.09 28.15 30.54
CA GLN A 428 6.63 28.40 29.17
C GLN A 428 5.11 28.27 29.05
N SER A 429 4.48 29.21 28.35
CA SER A 429 3.04 29.21 28.10
C SER A 429 2.61 28.39 26.87
N ARG A 430 3.58 27.94 26.06
CA ARG A 430 3.34 27.14 24.85
C ARG A 430 4.16 25.85 24.87
N PRO A 431 3.61 24.73 24.38
CA PRO A 431 4.36 23.48 24.28
C PRO A 431 5.46 23.59 23.23
N ILE A 432 6.61 22.98 23.51
CA ILE A 432 7.72 22.82 22.57
C ILE A 432 7.55 21.49 21.85
N LEU A 433 7.58 21.51 20.52
CA LEU A 433 7.51 20.32 19.68
C LEU A 433 8.92 19.82 19.34
N ARG A 434 9.13 18.51 19.44
CA ARG A 434 10.38 17.85 19.05
C ARG A 434 10.09 16.52 18.39
N THR A 435 11.08 16.04 17.66
CA THR A 435 11.00 14.78 16.94
C THR A 435 12.20 13.94 17.32
N TYR A 436 11.95 12.71 17.76
CA TYR A 436 13.01 11.76 18.14
C TYR A 436 12.80 10.43 17.43
N THR A 437 13.88 9.83 16.92
CA THR A 437 13.82 8.52 16.28
C THR A 437 13.31 7.45 17.25
N ILE A 438 12.45 6.57 16.74
CA ILE A 438 12.03 5.37 17.44
C ILE A 438 13.16 4.36 17.28
N SER A 439 13.93 4.18 18.35
CA SER A 439 15.08 3.29 18.41
C SER A 439 14.71 1.82 18.68
N ASP A 440 13.45 1.57 19.05
CA ASP A 440 12.87 0.22 19.14
C ASP A 440 11.34 0.26 19.20
N VAL A 441 10.70 -0.76 18.63
CA VAL A 441 9.26 -1.03 18.68
C VAL A 441 8.95 -2.52 18.50
N THR A 442 9.96 -3.40 18.52
CA THR A 442 9.82 -4.78 18.05
C THR A 442 8.86 -5.64 18.87
N ASP A 443 8.50 -5.22 20.09
CA ASP A 443 7.50 -5.92 20.91
C ASP A 443 6.04 -5.48 20.65
N GLY A 444 5.83 -4.46 19.80
CA GLY A 444 4.49 -3.96 19.43
C GLY A 444 3.68 -3.33 20.57
N SER A 445 4.28 -3.17 21.75
CA SER A 445 3.60 -2.74 22.99
C SER A 445 4.14 -1.41 23.54
N GLN A 446 5.38 -1.06 23.18
CA GLN A 446 6.03 0.19 23.59
C GLN A 446 6.91 0.80 22.49
N PHE A 447 7.20 2.10 22.64
CA PHE A 447 8.26 2.75 21.88
C PHE A 447 9.49 2.96 22.75
N ARG A 448 10.69 2.75 22.21
CA ARG A 448 11.94 3.25 22.82
C ARG A 448 12.44 4.48 22.07
N LEU A 449 12.50 5.63 22.73
CA LEU A 449 13.15 6.83 22.22
C LEU A 449 14.54 6.97 22.84
N SER A 450 15.58 6.98 22.00
CA SER A 450 16.96 7.13 22.46
C SER A 450 17.45 8.53 22.13
N ILE A 451 17.66 9.35 23.15
CA ILE A 451 17.78 10.79 22.99
C ILE A 451 19.15 11.25 23.48
N LYS A 452 19.90 11.94 22.61
CA LYS A 452 21.12 12.63 23.00
C LYS A 452 20.79 13.89 23.81
N ARG A 453 21.49 14.10 24.91
CA ARG A 453 21.44 15.34 25.67
C ARG A 453 22.07 16.48 24.87
N CYS A 454 21.28 17.52 24.63
CA CYS A 454 21.77 18.81 24.13
C CYS A 454 21.55 19.89 25.19
N GLU A 455 22.54 20.73 25.45
CA GLU A 455 22.43 21.81 26.44
C GLU A 455 21.63 23.02 25.91
N GLY A 456 21.06 23.82 26.82
CA GLY A 456 20.38 25.08 26.52
C GLY A 456 19.08 25.29 27.29
N GLU A 457 18.74 26.56 27.58
CA GLU A 457 17.60 26.93 28.46
C GLU A 457 16.22 26.44 27.98
N LYS A 458 16.05 26.14 26.69
CA LYS A 458 14.81 25.60 26.10
C LYS A 458 14.99 24.19 25.53
N SER A 459 15.99 23.46 26.03
CA SER A 459 16.29 22.12 25.55
C SER A 459 15.33 21.08 26.14
N VAL A 460 14.44 20.55 25.29
CA VAL A 460 13.58 19.41 25.64
C VAL A 460 14.42 18.18 25.95
N SER A 461 15.53 17.95 25.23
CA SER A 461 16.41 16.81 25.50
C SER A 461 17.08 16.88 26.87
N ALA A 462 17.56 18.05 27.30
CA ALA A 462 18.11 18.23 28.65
C ALA A 462 17.02 18.03 29.71
N TYR A 463 15.85 18.60 29.47
CA TYR A 463 14.71 18.43 30.38
C TYR A 463 14.27 16.98 30.54
N LEU A 464 14.18 16.21 29.44
CA LEU A 464 13.87 14.78 29.52
C LEU A 464 14.95 14.02 30.32
N HIS A 465 16.23 14.30 30.09
CA HIS A 465 17.31 13.71 30.87
C HIS A 465 17.27 14.06 32.36
N ASP A 466 16.83 15.28 32.70
CA ASP A 466 16.84 15.77 34.08
C ASP A 466 15.56 15.44 34.87
N LYS A 467 14.45 15.14 34.19
CA LYS A 467 13.10 15.09 34.78
C LYS A 467 12.21 13.93 34.35
N ALA A 468 12.51 13.24 33.25
CA ALA A 468 11.64 12.16 32.76
C ALA A 468 11.97 10.83 33.44
N ASP A 469 11.53 10.68 34.69
CA ASP A 469 11.54 9.43 35.45
C ASP A 469 10.31 8.56 35.13
N PRO A 470 10.28 7.26 35.51
CA PRO A 470 9.08 6.44 35.39
C PRO A 470 7.82 7.13 35.98
N GLY A 471 6.74 7.14 35.21
CA GLY A 471 5.50 7.88 35.49
C GLY A 471 5.40 9.22 34.74
N PHE A 472 6.50 9.74 34.18
CA PHE A 472 6.51 10.98 33.44
C PHE A 472 5.61 10.92 32.20
N GLN A 473 4.79 11.95 31.99
CA GLN A 473 3.83 12.01 30.90
C GLN A 473 4.36 12.86 29.75
N VAL A 474 4.20 12.37 28.54
CA VAL A 474 4.52 13.08 27.30
C VAL A 474 3.38 12.91 26.31
N GLU A 475 3.14 13.92 25.49
CA GLU A 475 2.17 13.84 24.40
C GLU A 475 2.91 13.58 23.10
N ALA A 476 2.47 12.59 22.33
CA ALA A 476 3.07 12.22 21.06
C ALA A 476 2.03 11.95 19.98
N MET A 477 2.42 12.20 18.74
CA MET A 477 1.63 11.89 17.56
C MET A 477 1.91 10.46 17.09
N THR A 478 1.27 10.03 16.00
CA THR A 478 1.64 8.81 15.29
C THR A 478 3.07 8.90 14.72
N PRO A 479 3.79 7.76 14.61
CA PRO A 479 5.12 7.71 13.98
C PRO A 479 5.14 8.24 12.55
N ARG A 480 6.25 8.87 12.15
CA ARG A 480 6.47 9.52 10.84
C ARG A 480 7.90 9.32 10.36
N GLY A 481 8.17 9.59 9.08
CA GLY A 481 9.50 9.55 8.47
C GLY A 481 9.59 8.58 7.30
N LYS A 482 10.39 8.94 6.29
CA LYS A 482 10.68 8.13 5.07
C LYS A 482 12.02 7.40 5.13
N PHE A 483 12.85 7.67 6.14
CA PHE A 483 14.13 6.98 6.32
C PHE A 483 13.91 5.61 6.95
N THR A 484 13.28 4.71 6.19
CA THR A 484 12.84 3.40 6.66
C THR A 484 13.59 2.28 5.98
N LEU A 485 13.76 1.15 6.69
CA LEU A 485 14.33 -0.05 6.10
C LEU A 485 13.45 -0.56 4.94
N ALA A 486 14.04 -0.72 3.75
CA ALA A 486 13.38 -1.31 2.59
C ALA A 486 13.16 -2.82 2.79
N ALA A 487 11.90 -3.23 2.61
CA ALA A 487 11.45 -4.62 2.70
C ALA A 487 11.77 -5.42 1.42
N GLY A 488 11.90 -6.74 1.54
CA GLY A 488 11.90 -7.68 0.39
C GLY A 488 13.11 -7.60 -0.55
N ASN A 489 14.22 -6.99 -0.14
CA ASN A 489 15.42 -6.83 -0.97
C ASN A 489 16.56 -7.75 -0.49
N GLU A 490 17.09 -8.59 -1.37
CA GLU A 490 18.20 -9.52 -1.11
C GLU A 490 19.59 -8.85 -1.14
N ARG A 491 19.70 -7.61 -1.62
CA ARG A 491 20.97 -6.86 -1.65
C ARG A 491 21.57 -6.69 -0.24
N PRO A 492 22.90 -6.72 -0.09
CA PRO A 492 23.55 -6.38 1.17
C PRO A 492 23.12 -5.01 1.71
N VAL A 493 23.02 -4.87 3.02
CA VAL A 493 22.67 -3.60 3.67
C VAL A 493 23.86 -3.10 4.49
N ALA A 494 24.19 -1.82 4.31
CA ALA A 494 25.16 -1.12 5.13
C ALA A 494 24.45 -0.09 6.02
N LEU A 495 24.46 -0.30 7.34
CA LEU A 495 23.95 0.61 8.36
C LEU A 495 25.10 1.46 8.89
N VAL A 496 25.27 2.67 8.34
CA VAL A 496 26.42 3.54 8.60
C VAL A 496 25.99 4.74 9.44
N SER A 497 26.57 4.89 10.63
CA SER A 497 26.17 5.98 11.53
C SER A 497 27.29 6.59 12.36
N ALA A 498 27.02 7.78 12.92
CA ALA A 498 27.88 8.39 13.92
C ALA A 498 27.09 9.06 15.06
N GLY A 499 27.57 8.91 16.30
CA GLY A 499 26.93 9.46 17.49
C GLY A 499 25.48 9.02 17.65
N VAL A 500 24.55 9.97 17.86
CA VAL A 500 23.13 9.65 18.01
C VAL A 500 22.47 9.12 16.73
N GLY A 501 23.12 9.23 15.56
CA GLY A 501 22.63 8.61 14.33
C GLY A 501 22.54 7.08 14.38
N ILE A 502 23.05 6.45 15.45
CA ILE A 502 22.88 5.02 15.72
C ILE A 502 21.42 4.63 15.97
N THR A 503 20.56 5.56 16.38
CA THR A 503 19.19 5.25 16.81
C THR A 503 18.30 4.65 15.72
N PRO A 504 18.23 5.18 14.48
CA PRO A 504 17.54 4.48 13.39
C PRO A 504 18.25 3.17 13.04
N MET A 505 19.59 3.10 13.11
CA MET A 505 20.34 1.90 12.75
C MET A 505 20.03 0.72 13.68
N ILE A 506 19.85 0.96 14.97
CA ILE A 506 19.47 -0.08 15.92
C ILE A 506 18.06 -0.58 15.68
N ALA A 507 17.11 0.31 15.40
CA ALA A 507 15.76 -0.11 15.03
C ALA A 507 15.78 -1.01 13.78
N MET A 508 16.54 -0.61 12.75
CA MET A 508 16.69 -1.40 11.52
C MET A 508 17.44 -2.72 11.76
N LEU A 509 18.49 -2.71 12.59
CA LEU A 509 19.26 -3.92 12.92
C LEU A 509 18.41 -4.94 13.69
N ASN A 510 17.67 -4.50 14.70
CA ASN A 510 16.77 -5.38 15.47
C ASN A 510 15.73 -6.02 14.55
N GLN A 511 15.14 -5.24 13.64
CA GLN A 511 14.22 -5.76 12.63
C GLN A 511 14.87 -6.84 11.76
N LEU A 512 16.08 -6.59 11.25
CA LEU A 512 16.81 -7.55 10.40
C LEU A 512 17.11 -8.86 11.12
N VAL A 513 17.41 -8.80 12.42
CA VAL A 513 17.62 -9.99 13.27
C VAL A 513 16.33 -10.79 13.39
N ILE A 514 15.22 -10.13 13.71
CA ILE A 514 13.91 -10.78 13.83
C ILE A 514 13.49 -11.42 12.50
N GLU A 515 13.67 -10.70 11.40
CA GLU A 515 13.40 -11.20 10.05
C GLU A 515 14.24 -12.46 9.75
N ALA A 516 15.54 -12.42 10.04
CA ALA A 516 16.47 -13.52 9.82
C ALA A 516 16.13 -14.77 10.66
N GLU A 517 15.84 -14.58 11.95
CA GLU A 517 15.45 -15.68 12.86
C GLU A 517 14.13 -16.33 12.43
N ARG A 518 13.19 -15.54 11.89
CA ARG A 518 11.89 -16.02 11.44
C ARG A 518 11.96 -16.84 10.16
N VAL A 519 12.78 -16.45 9.18
CA VAL A 519 12.81 -17.08 7.83
C VAL A 519 13.94 -18.09 7.63
N GLY A 520 14.85 -18.24 8.60
CA GLY A 520 15.97 -19.20 8.51
C GLY A 520 17.09 -18.79 7.55
N GLY A 521 17.13 -17.52 7.14
CA GLY A 521 18.13 -16.96 6.23
C GLY A 521 18.15 -15.43 6.29
N ALA A 522 19.28 -14.80 5.97
CA ALA A 522 19.42 -13.35 6.05
C ALA A 522 20.26 -12.80 4.91
N ARG A 523 19.89 -11.60 4.42
CA ARG A 523 20.79 -10.79 3.61
C ARG A 523 22.01 -10.38 4.42
N ARG A 524 23.14 -10.13 3.76
CA ARG A 524 24.37 -9.69 4.43
C ARG A 524 24.20 -8.30 5.01
N VAL A 525 24.55 -8.11 6.28
CA VAL A 525 24.43 -6.82 6.97
C VAL A 525 25.81 -6.34 7.44
N HIS A 526 26.11 -5.08 7.17
CA HIS A 526 27.30 -4.39 7.61
C HIS A 526 26.89 -3.22 8.51
N PHE A 527 27.12 -3.36 9.81
CA PHE A 527 26.85 -2.31 10.78
C PHE A 527 28.13 -1.56 11.10
N ILE A 528 28.20 -0.28 10.72
CA ILE A 528 29.40 0.53 10.85
C ILE A 528 29.06 1.78 11.66
N HIS A 529 29.70 1.95 12.82
CA HIS A 529 29.37 3.03 13.74
C HIS A 529 30.58 3.81 14.23
N GLY A 530 30.49 5.14 14.20
CA GLY A 530 31.49 6.06 14.73
C GLY A 530 31.06 6.71 16.05
N ALA A 531 31.91 6.64 17.08
CA ALA A 531 31.76 7.36 18.34
C ALA A 531 33.05 8.11 18.69
N HIS A 532 33.00 9.02 19.68
CA HIS A 532 34.22 9.68 20.15
C HIS A 532 35.11 8.69 20.92
N HIS A 533 34.54 7.97 21.88
CA HIS A 533 35.20 7.00 22.78
C HIS A 533 34.13 6.06 23.36
N GLY A 534 34.55 5.04 24.13
CA GLY A 534 33.65 4.02 24.67
C GLY A 534 32.50 4.57 25.52
N LYS A 535 32.77 5.53 26.41
CA LYS A 535 31.71 6.16 27.22
C LYS A 535 30.65 6.94 26.44
N ALA A 536 30.91 7.30 25.19
CA ALA A 536 29.96 7.98 24.31
C ALA A 536 29.26 7.04 23.31
N HIS A 537 29.57 5.74 23.36
CA HIS A 537 29.07 4.73 22.44
C HIS A 537 27.84 4.02 23.04
N ALA A 538 26.64 4.44 22.60
CA ALA A 538 25.40 3.75 22.94
C ALA A 538 25.28 2.40 22.22
N PHE A 539 24.59 1.42 22.80
CA PHE A 539 24.27 0.12 22.19
C PHE A 539 25.44 -0.79 21.77
N GLY A 540 26.69 -0.45 22.07
CA GLY A 540 27.85 -1.22 21.62
C GLY A 540 27.81 -2.70 22.03
N ALA A 541 27.47 -2.97 23.30
CA ALA A 541 27.34 -4.34 23.81
C ALA A 541 26.22 -5.13 23.11
N HIS A 542 25.08 -4.50 22.86
CA HIS A 542 23.93 -5.09 22.18
C HIS A 542 24.29 -5.52 20.74
N VAL A 543 24.89 -4.61 19.98
CA VAL A 543 25.30 -4.87 18.58
C VAL A 543 26.35 -5.98 18.50
N ARG A 544 27.33 -5.99 19.41
CA ARG A 544 28.36 -7.05 19.47
C ARG A 544 27.75 -8.41 19.85
N ALA A 545 26.80 -8.44 20.77
CA ALA A 545 26.10 -9.67 21.14
C ALA A 545 25.30 -10.25 19.97
N LEU A 546 24.67 -9.40 19.15
CA LEU A 546 24.00 -9.82 17.92
C LEU A 546 25.00 -10.38 16.90
N ALA A 547 26.10 -9.69 16.64
CA ALA A 547 27.11 -10.15 15.69
C ALA A 547 27.76 -11.49 16.08
N ALA A 548 27.95 -11.73 17.38
CA ALA A 548 28.45 -13.01 17.87
C ALA A 548 27.48 -14.19 17.60
N LYS A 549 26.17 -13.91 17.51
CA LYS A 549 25.14 -14.91 17.24
C LYS A 549 24.87 -15.13 15.75
N HIS A 550 25.17 -14.15 14.90
CA HIS A 550 24.74 -14.14 13.51
C HIS A 550 25.91 -13.94 12.54
N SER A 551 26.29 -14.99 11.80
CA SER A 551 27.42 -14.97 10.85
C SER A 551 27.21 -14.05 9.64
N TRP A 552 25.96 -13.68 9.34
CA TRP A 552 25.60 -12.76 8.26
C TRP A 552 25.71 -11.28 8.67
N LEU A 553 25.92 -10.98 9.95
CA LEU A 553 26.07 -9.64 10.51
C LEU A 553 27.55 -9.35 10.79
N SER A 554 28.09 -8.36 10.09
CA SER A 554 29.41 -7.80 10.37
C SER A 554 29.28 -6.46 11.09
N VAL A 555 30.13 -6.23 12.09
CA VAL A 555 30.12 -5.01 12.90
C VAL A 555 31.52 -4.39 12.88
N HIS A 556 31.60 -3.10 12.58
CA HIS A 556 32.82 -2.32 12.62
C HIS A 556 32.61 -0.99 13.37
N ILE A 557 33.27 -0.83 14.50
CA ILE A 557 33.16 0.32 15.41
C ILE A 557 34.43 1.17 15.29
N ILE A 558 34.26 2.48 15.14
CA ILE A 558 35.35 3.43 14.96
C ILE A 558 35.33 4.48 16.08
N TYR A 559 36.43 4.62 16.82
CA TYR A 559 36.58 5.68 17.83
C TYR A 559 37.45 6.83 17.32
N GLY A 560 36.88 8.03 17.28
CA GLY A 560 37.59 9.22 16.81
C GLY A 560 38.66 9.73 17.78
N ALA A 561 38.50 9.46 19.07
CA ALA A 561 39.40 9.87 20.16
C ALA A 561 39.25 8.90 21.35
N ALA A 562 39.75 7.67 21.19
CA ALA A 562 39.67 6.62 22.21
C ALA A 562 40.21 7.11 23.59
N ALA A 563 39.51 6.74 24.66
CA ALA A 563 39.91 7.04 26.03
C ALA A 563 40.98 6.04 26.51
N ALA A 564 41.63 6.33 27.65
CA ALA A 564 42.69 5.48 28.18
C ALA A 564 42.21 4.06 28.55
N GLU A 565 40.93 3.91 28.89
CA GLU A 565 40.27 2.65 29.18
C GLU A 565 39.76 1.89 27.94
N ASP A 566 39.73 2.53 26.77
CA ASP A 566 39.33 1.87 25.52
C ASP A 566 40.45 0.97 24.99
N ARG A 567 40.07 -0.18 24.45
CA ARG A 567 41.00 -1.17 23.89
C ARG A 567 40.64 -1.53 22.46
N LEU A 568 41.58 -1.30 21.54
CA LEU A 568 41.46 -1.68 20.14
C LEU A 568 41.36 -3.22 20.00
N GLY A 569 40.40 -3.69 19.21
CA GLY A 569 40.06 -5.11 19.04
C GLY A 569 39.08 -5.66 20.08
N GLU A 570 38.82 -4.93 21.17
CA GLU A 570 37.82 -5.30 22.18
C GLU A 570 36.63 -4.34 22.17
N THR A 571 36.88 -3.06 22.45
CA THR A 571 35.84 -2.01 22.55
C THR A 571 35.49 -1.38 21.20
N HIS A 572 36.44 -1.36 20.28
CA HIS A 572 36.32 -0.79 18.93
C HIS A 572 37.30 -1.47 17.96
N ASP A 573 37.10 -1.31 16.65
CA ASP A 573 37.86 -2.03 15.61
C ASP A 573 38.85 -1.15 14.85
N SER A 574 38.70 0.18 14.91
CA SER A 574 39.68 1.13 14.38
C SER A 574 39.57 2.52 15.03
N GLU A 575 40.64 3.29 14.95
CA GLU A 575 40.70 4.65 15.46
C GLU A 575 40.71 5.69 14.33
N GLY A 576 40.28 6.92 14.64
CA GLY A 576 40.27 8.04 13.72
C GLY A 576 38.90 8.35 13.12
N ARG A 577 38.86 9.21 12.09
CA ARG A 577 37.61 9.62 11.45
C ARG A 577 37.16 8.57 10.44
N MET A 578 35.86 8.26 10.44
CA MET A 578 35.25 7.45 9.39
C MET A 578 35.29 8.20 8.05
N THR A 579 35.84 7.57 7.01
CA THR A 579 35.97 8.13 5.66
C THR A 579 35.39 7.17 4.62
N ALA A 580 35.04 7.68 3.44
CA ALA A 580 34.55 6.83 2.35
C ALA A 580 35.59 5.79 1.90
N ALA A 581 36.88 6.14 1.91
CA ALA A 581 37.98 5.20 1.64
C ALA A 581 37.97 4.03 2.63
N ARG A 582 37.78 4.31 3.92
CA ARG A 582 37.66 3.26 4.94
C ARG A 582 36.40 2.42 4.75
N LEU A 583 35.27 3.03 4.35
CA LEU A 583 34.06 2.28 4.03
C LEU A 583 34.25 1.38 2.80
N ALA A 584 35.03 1.81 1.80
CA ALA A 584 35.35 1.00 0.62
C ALA A 584 36.18 -0.26 0.95
N GLU A 585 36.96 -0.22 2.03
CA GLU A 585 37.67 -1.41 2.54
C GLU A 585 36.73 -2.39 3.26
N LEU A 586 35.59 -1.91 3.76
CA LEU A 586 34.67 -2.67 4.62
C LEU A 586 33.40 -3.14 3.90
N LEU A 587 33.03 -2.48 2.80
CA LEU A 587 31.73 -2.62 2.14
C LEU A 587 31.87 -2.88 0.64
N PRO A 588 31.00 -3.72 0.04
CA PRO A 588 30.79 -3.74 -1.40
C PRO A 588 29.93 -2.54 -1.83
N ILE A 589 30.56 -1.36 -1.97
CA ILE A 589 29.87 -0.06 -2.15
C ILE A 589 28.82 -0.05 -3.28
N SER A 590 29.11 -0.65 -4.43
CA SER A 590 28.21 -0.67 -5.60
C SER A 590 27.02 -1.64 -5.47
N GLU A 591 27.13 -2.62 -4.57
CA GLU A 591 26.17 -3.71 -4.42
C GLU A 591 25.27 -3.55 -3.18
N ALA A 592 25.67 -2.69 -2.24
CA ALA A 592 24.94 -2.46 -1.00
C ALA A 592 23.89 -1.34 -1.12
N ASP A 593 22.79 -1.52 -0.37
CA ASP A 593 21.91 -0.43 0.02
C ASP A 593 22.49 0.23 1.30
N ILE A 594 22.87 1.50 1.21
CA ILE A 594 23.59 2.23 2.26
C ILE A 594 22.62 3.16 2.99
N TYR A 595 22.46 2.95 4.29
CA TYR A 595 21.72 3.83 5.19
C TYR A 595 22.71 4.66 5.98
N LEU A 596 22.60 5.97 5.87
CA LEU A 596 23.56 6.91 6.44
C LEU A 596 22.86 7.83 7.43
N CYS A 597 23.36 7.93 8.67
CA CYS A 597 22.82 8.86 9.66
C CYS A 597 23.87 9.38 10.66
N GLY A 598 23.95 10.69 10.85
CA GLY A 598 24.95 11.30 11.72
C GLY A 598 25.05 12.81 11.55
N PRO A 599 26.11 13.45 12.10
CA PRO A 599 26.31 14.89 11.99
C PRO A 599 26.44 15.39 10.54
N THR A 600 25.98 16.62 10.26
CA THR A 600 25.97 17.22 8.91
C THR A 600 27.29 17.07 8.14
N GLY A 601 28.42 17.48 8.72
CA GLY A 601 29.72 17.37 8.05
C GLY A 601 30.22 15.93 7.87
N PHE A 602 29.73 14.99 8.67
CA PHE A 602 30.01 13.56 8.50
C PHE A 602 29.20 13.01 7.31
N MET A 603 27.91 13.31 7.29
CA MET A 603 26.97 12.89 6.24
C MET A 603 27.42 13.37 4.86
N GLN A 604 27.72 14.67 4.71
CA GLN A 604 28.17 15.25 3.43
C GLN A 604 29.45 14.58 2.93
N SER A 605 30.46 14.49 3.78
CA SER A 605 31.75 13.91 3.41
C SER A 605 31.63 12.43 2.99
N LEU A 606 30.72 11.67 3.61
CA LEU A 606 30.52 10.27 3.25
C LEU A 606 29.65 10.11 2.02
N TYR A 607 28.60 10.90 1.86
CA TYR A 607 27.77 10.88 0.65
C TYR A 607 28.62 11.15 -0.59
N ASP A 608 29.37 12.25 -0.60
CA ASP A 608 30.22 12.64 -1.74
C ASP A 608 31.27 11.56 -2.04
N GLY A 609 31.92 11.04 -1.00
CA GLY A 609 32.96 10.03 -1.14
C GLY A 609 32.42 8.66 -1.59
N LEU A 610 31.25 8.24 -1.12
CA LEU A 610 30.62 6.97 -1.51
C LEU A 610 30.15 7.03 -2.97
N THR A 611 29.54 8.15 -3.39
CA THR A 611 29.17 8.36 -4.80
C THR A 611 30.40 8.39 -5.70
N ALA A 612 31.48 9.07 -5.29
CA ALA A 612 32.75 9.05 -6.02
C ALA A 612 33.38 7.65 -6.08
N SER A 613 33.07 6.78 -5.12
CA SER A 613 33.54 5.40 -5.05
C SER A 613 32.61 4.39 -5.75
N GLY A 614 31.59 4.87 -6.48
CA GLY A 614 30.72 4.04 -7.34
C GLY A 614 29.37 3.64 -6.72
N ALA A 615 28.99 4.17 -5.56
CA ALA A 615 27.61 4.00 -5.07
C ALA A 615 26.63 4.77 -5.95
N SER A 616 25.52 4.12 -6.31
CA SER A 616 24.40 4.82 -6.94
C SER A 616 23.77 5.80 -5.95
N PRO A 617 23.48 7.06 -6.33
CA PRO A 617 22.73 7.97 -5.48
C PRO A 617 21.39 7.40 -5.01
N ALA A 618 20.76 6.52 -5.81
CA ALA A 618 19.50 5.85 -5.46
C ALA A 618 19.66 4.74 -4.41
N SER A 619 20.87 4.20 -4.21
CA SER A 619 21.16 3.19 -3.20
C SER A 619 21.65 3.78 -1.87
N ILE A 620 21.86 5.10 -1.78
CA ILE A 620 22.20 5.81 -0.54
C ILE A 620 20.95 6.48 0.02
N ARG A 621 20.45 5.97 1.14
CA ARG A 621 19.36 6.57 1.93
C ARG A 621 19.96 7.30 3.12
N TYR A 622 19.43 8.46 3.49
CA TYR A 622 19.97 9.22 4.62
C TYR A 622 18.93 10.01 5.40
N GLU A 623 19.24 10.34 6.66
CA GLU A 623 18.49 11.28 7.48
C GLU A 623 19.41 12.16 8.34
N SER A 624 19.01 13.43 8.54
CA SER A 624 19.72 14.42 9.35
C SER A 624 18.94 14.80 10.60
N PHE A 625 19.61 14.84 11.74
CA PHE A 625 19.09 15.39 12.98
C PHE A 625 19.95 16.58 13.42
N GLY A 626 19.41 17.80 13.40
CA GLY A 626 20.08 18.99 13.94
C GLY A 626 20.47 20.10 12.94
N GLY A 627 19.68 20.31 11.89
CA GLY A 627 19.88 21.36 10.88
C GLY A 627 19.65 20.82 9.48
N ALA A 628 19.13 21.66 8.57
CA ALA A 628 18.85 21.26 7.19
C ALA A 628 20.17 20.88 6.49
N LEU A 629 20.35 19.59 6.22
CA LEU A 629 21.45 19.07 5.41
C LEU A 629 21.09 19.27 3.95
N LYS A 630 21.84 20.13 3.23
CA LYS A 630 21.69 20.36 1.78
C LYS A 630 22.71 19.48 1.04
N LEU A 631 22.49 18.17 1.00
CA LEU A 631 23.40 17.19 0.38
C LEU A 631 23.36 17.18 -1.16
N LYS A 632 22.24 17.66 -1.75
CA LYS A 632 22.16 17.98 -3.17
C LYS A 632 22.38 19.50 -3.32
N PRO A 633 23.12 19.97 -4.35
CA PRO A 633 23.08 21.38 -4.71
C PRO A 633 21.61 21.74 -4.93
N THR A 634 21.10 22.68 -4.13
CA THR A 634 19.73 23.18 -4.29
C THR A 634 19.66 23.92 -5.62
N LEU A 635 19.21 23.22 -6.66
CA LEU A 635 18.47 23.91 -7.70
C LEU A 635 17.14 24.22 -7.04
N LEU A 636 16.92 25.50 -6.71
CA LEU A 636 15.56 25.98 -6.48
C LEU A 636 14.74 25.47 -7.69
N PRO A 637 13.52 24.92 -7.47
CA PRO A 637 12.68 24.51 -8.58
C PRO A 637 12.65 25.63 -9.63
N ASP A 638 12.76 25.29 -10.92
CA ASP A 638 12.80 26.29 -12.01
C ASP A 638 11.60 27.26 -11.97
N SER A 639 10.53 26.84 -11.29
CA SER A 639 9.31 27.60 -10.99
C SER A 639 9.37 28.46 -9.72
N THR A 640 10.55 28.77 -9.17
CA THR A 640 10.70 29.65 -7.99
C THR A 640 10.72 31.11 -8.40
N GLN A 641 10.11 31.98 -7.58
CA GLN A 641 10.15 33.42 -7.81
C GLN A 641 11.58 33.97 -7.74
N THR A 642 11.98 34.76 -8.74
CA THR A 642 13.34 35.34 -8.83
C THR A 642 13.40 36.81 -8.41
N ALA A 643 12.28 37.53 -8.48
CA ALA A 643 12.16 38.93 -8.03
C ALA A 643 11.60 39.03 -6.60
N PRO A 644 11.88 40.13 -5.86
CA PRO A 644 11.28 40.34 -4.55
C PRO A 644 9.75 40.24 -4.59
N VAL A 645 9.16 39.58 -3.59
CA VAL A 645 7.71 39.42 -3.46
C VAL A 645 7.27 39.74 -2.04
N THR A 646 6.19 40.49 -1.89
CA THR A 646 5.62 40.79 -0.58
C THR A 646 5.01 39.52 0.02
N VAL A 647 5.45 39.14 1.21
CA VAL A 647 4.86 38.08 2.02
C VAL A 647 4.23 38.72 3.25
N THR A 648 2.95 38.45 3.47
CA THR A 648 2.14 38.97 4.56
C THR A 648 1.71 37.85 5.49
N PHE A 649 1.98 38.00 6.79
CA PHE A 649 1.57 37.10 7.84
C PHE A 649 0.32 37.69 8.53
N ALA A 650 -0.86 37.25 8.08
CA ALA A 650 -2.13 37.94 8.29
C ALA A 650 -2.57 38.04 9.77
N ARG A 651 -2.19 37.08 10.61
CA ARG A 651 -2.62 37.02 12.01
C ARG A 651 -1.70 37.84 12.92
N SER A 652 -0.42 37.88 12.60
CA SER A 652 0.57 38.76 13.25
C SER A 652 0.53 40.19 12.72
N GLY A 653 -0.01 40.42 11.51
CA GLY A 653 -0.06 41.73 10.86
C GLY A 653 1.28 42.20 10.31
N ILE A 654 2.27 41.32 10.22
CA ILE A 654 3.63 41.62 9.75
C ILE A 654 3.75 41.28 8.26
N SER A 655 4.33 42.19 7.48
CA SER A 655 4.65 41.97 6.08
C SER A 655 6.10 42.35 5.79
N GLY A 656 6.72 41.69 4.81
CA GLY A 656 8.05 42.04 4.31
C GLY A 656 8.26 41.59 2.88
N GLU A 657 9.35 42.04 2.25
CA GLU A 657 9.77 41.56 0.94
C GLU A 657 10.69 40.35 1.06
N TRP A 658 10.24 39.23 0.50
CA TRP A 658 11.04 38.01 0.38
C TRP A 658 11.83 38.01 -0.92
N SER A 659 13.07 37.53 -0.88
CA SER A 659 13.93 37.25 -2.02
C SER A 659 14.57 35.85 -1.89
N PRO A 660 15.03 35.23 -3.00
CA PRO A 660 15.65 33.91 -2.96
C PRO A 660 16.81 33.76 -1.96
N ALA A 661 17.53 34.86 -1.68
CA ALA A 661 18.65 34.87 -0.72
C ALA A 661 18.21 34.63 0.73
N GLN A 662 16.92 34.83 1.05
CA GLN A 662 16.37 34.65 2.40
C GLN A 662 15.86 33.22 2.66
N GLY A 663 15.94 32.35 1.66
CA GLY A 663 15.62 30.93 1.82
C GLY A 663 14.13 30.66 1.94
N THR A 664 13.76 29.69 2.77
CA THR A 664 12.38 29.22 2.96
C THR A 664 11.49 30.27 3.61
N LEU A 665 10.17 30.11 3.50
CA LEU A 665 9.20 30.99 4.18
C LEU A 665 9.32 30.93 5.72
N LEU A 666 9.82 29.83 6.28
CA LEU A 666 10.16 29.72 7.71
C LEU A 666 11.32 30.66 8.07
N GLU A 667 12.43 30.56 7.34
CA GLU A 667 13.62 31.39 7.60
C GLU A 667 13.30 32.87 7.45
N PHE A 668 12.54 33.23 6.42
CA PHE A 668 12.08 34.59 6.22
C PHE A 668 11.20 35.10 7.37
N ALA A 669 10.23 34.29 7.84
CA ALA A 669 9.41 34.66 9.00
C ALA A 669 10.26 34.91 10.25
N GLU A 670 11.29 34.08 10.49
CA GLU A 670 12.23 34.26 11.60
C GLU A 670 13.02 35.58 11.48
N THR A 671 13.42 35.98 10.27
CA THR A 671 14.10 37.29 10.07
C THR A 671 13.23 38.49 10.44
N LEU A 672 11.91 38.36 10.36
CA LEU A 672 10.95 39.38 10.77
C LEU A 672 10.57 39.30 12.26
N GLY A 673 11.22 38.42 13.02
CA GLY A 673 10.98 38.24 14.46
C GLY A 673 9.75 37.38 14.78
N LEU A 674 9.17 36.70 13.80
CA LEU A 674 8.10 35.73 14.04
C LEU A 674 8.67 34.40 14.55
N ALA A 675 7.86 33.66 15.31
CA ALA A 675 8.21 32.34 15.81
C ALA A 675 7.19 31.28 15.35
N PRO A 676 7.13 30.94 14.04
CA PRO A 676 6.29 29.86 13.56
C PRO A 676 6.67 28.53 14.22
N ALA A 677 5.71 27.62 14.37
CA ALA A 677 6.00 26.30 14.92
C ALA A 677 6.85 25.50 13.90
N PHE A 678 7.97 24.91 14.32
CA PHE A 678 8.72 23.96 13.49
C PHE A 678 9.48 22.94 14.36
N SER A 679 9.86 21.81 13.77
CA SER A 679 10.69 20.77 14.43
C SER A 679 11.86 20.31 13.54
N CYS A 680 11.59 19.89 12.29
CA CYS A 680 12.63 19.31 11.41
C CYS A 680 13.35 20.28 10.47
N ARG A 681 12.77 21.47 10.19
CA ARG A 681 13.24 22.42 9.15
C ARG A 681 13.33 21.87 7.71
N SER A 682 12.74 20.72 7.42
CA SER A 682 12.75 20.07 6.09
C SER A 682 11.36 19.68 5.58
N GLY A 683 10.30 20.16 6.22
CA GLY A 683 8.91 19.81 5.88
C GLY A 683 8.45 18.42 6.34
N ILE A 684 9.37 17.50 6.60
CA ILE A 684 9.09 16.08 6.91
C ILE A 684 8.20 15.90 8.15
N CYS A 685 8.33 16.75 9.16
CA CYS A 685 7.57 16.63 10.41
C CYS A 685 6.17 17.25 10.37
N GLY A 686 5.82 18.04 9.35
CA GLY A 686 4.52 18.73 9.24
C GLY A 686 4.27 19.88 10.24
N THR A 687 5.13 20.08 11.25
CA THR A 687 4.93 21.09 12.30
C THR A 687 4.86 22.52 11.77
N CYS A 688 5.56 22.80 10.67
CA CYS A 688 5.58 24.12 10.04
C CYS A 688 4.40 24.38 9.12
N SER A 689 3.34 23.57 9.19
CA SER A 689 2.09 23.77 8.45
C SER A 689 1.43 25.09 8.83
N THR A 690 1.08 25.90 7.84
CA THR A 690 0.44 27.21 7.98
C THR A 690 -0.55 27.41 6.84
N GLN A 691 -1.75 27.89 7.12
CA GLN A 691 -2.78 28.12 6.10
C GLN A 691 -2.34 29.21 5.10
N LEU A 692 -2.42 28.92 3.80
CA LEU A 692 -2.13 29.85 2.71
C LEU A 692 -3.47 30.47 2.27
N ARG A 693 -3.63 31.76 2.54
CA ARG A 693 -4.87 32.49 2.21
C ARG A 693 -4.87 33.01 0.79
N GLU A 694 -3.74 33.52 0.33
CA GLU A 694 -3.57 34.08 -1.02
C GLU A 694 -2.16 33.81 -1.56
N GLY A 695 -2.06 33.69 -2.88
CA GLY A 695 -0.80 33.44 -3.58
C GLY A 695 -0.53 31.96 -3.84
N ARG A 696 0.67 31.66 -4.35
CA ARG A 696 1.14 30.28 -4.60
C ARG A 696 2.58 30.13 -4.11
N VAL A 697 2.88 28.95 -3.59
CA VAL A 697 4.22 28.55 -3.19
C VAL A 697 4.64 27.33 -3.99
N VAL A 698 5.95 27.12 -4.11
CA VAL A 698 6.54 25.87 -4.57
C VAL A 698 7.19 25.20 -3.37
N GLN A 699 7.00 23.89 -3.25
CA GLN A 699 7.64 23.05 -2.24
C GLN A 699 8.76 22.23 -2.88
N GLU A 700 9.84 22.04 -2.14
CA GLU A 700 10.90 21.10 -2.54
C GLU A 700 10.35 19.66 -2.59
N GLU A 701 10.74 18.88 -3.59
CA GLU A 701 10.13 17.58 -3.96
C GLU A 701 10.24 16.46 -2.90
N ASP A 702 11.12 16.60 -1.90
CA ASP A 702 11.44 15.55 -0.91
C ASP A 702 10.50 15.57 0.34
N THR A 703 9.39 16.30 0.34
CA THR A 703 8.50 16.47 1.51
C THR A 703 7.60 15.25 1.80
N VAL A 704 7.27 15.03 3.08
CA VAL A 704 6.54 13.82 3.57
C VAL A 704 5.16 14.15 4.15
N ALA A 705 4.97 15.38 4.63
CA ALA A 705 3.69 15.82 5.13
C ALA A 705 2.94 16.54 3.99
N GLU A 706 1.77 16.04 3.62
CA GLU A 706 0.80 16.90 2.95
C GLU A 706 0.32 17.91 3.97
N ALA A 707 0.39 19.20 3.62
CA ALA A 707 -0.30 20.21 4.39
C ALA A 707 -1.82 19.98 4.24
N GLU A 708 -2.61 20.26 5.28
CA GLU A 708 -4.08 20.20 5.20
C GLU A 708 -4.58 21.03 4.01
N ASP A 709 -5.77 20.77 3.46
CA ASP A 709 -6.32 21.52 2.33
C ASP A 709 -6.17 23.04 2.55
N GLY A 710 -5.43 23.69 1.64
CA GLY A 710 -5.12 25.12 1.70
C GLY A 710 -3.89 25.53 2.52
N ALA A 711 -3.22 24.62 3.24
CA ALA A 711 -2.04 24.92 4.04
C ALA A 711 -0.71 24.64 3.29
N VAL A 712 0.38 25.18 3.81
CA VAL A 712 1.75 25.03 3.28
C VAL A 712 2.75 24.80 4.40
N LEU A 713 3.83 24.08 4.08
CA LEU A 713 4.91 23.79 5.02
C LEU A 713 6.01 24.87 4.91
N LEU A 714 6.02 25.85 5.80
CA LEU A 714 6.94 27.01 5.74
C LEU A 714 8.41 26.61 5.60
N CYS A 715 8.79 25.47 6.19
CA CYS A 715 10.17 25.00 6.28
C CYS A 715 10.73 24.34 5.02
N CYS A 716 9.93 24.20 3.97
CA CYS A 716 10.35 23.67 2.66
C CYS A 716 9.59 24.34 1.51
N SER A 717 8.92 25.47 1.79
CA SER A 717 8.14 26.22 0.81
C SER A 717 8.83 27.55 0.50
N VAL A 718 8.85 27.93 -0.77
CA VAL A 718 9.28 29.24 -1.29
C VAL A 718 8.19 29.82 -2.18
N PRO A 719 8.12 31.15 -2.39
CA PRO A 719 7.20 31.75 -3.35
C PRO A 719 7.35 31.19 -4.77
N ALA A 720 6.22 30.90 -5.43
CA ALA A 720 6.20 30.43 -6.82
C ALA A 720 6.49 31.56 -7.82
N ALA A 721 6.97 31.19 -9.01
CA ALA A 721 7.10 32.10 -10.15
C ALA A 721 5.78 32.79 -10.46
N ASP A 722 5.88 34.04 -10.94
CA ASP A 722 4.75 34.91 -11.32
C ASP A 722 3.86 35.36 -10.14
N GLN A 723 4.35 35.32 -8.90
CA GLN A 723 3.65 35.88 -7.74
C GLN A 723 3.73 37.42 -7.67
N ALA A 724 3.14 38.11 -8.64
CA ALA A 724 3.12 39.58 -8.69
C ALA A 724 2.22 40.22 -7.60
N LYS A 725 1.24 39.48 -7.06
CA LYS A 725 0.27 39.98 -6.07
C LYS A 725 0.65 39.73 -4.61
N GLY A 726 1.83 39.15 -4.35
CA GLY A 726 2.26 38.79 -3.00
C GLY A 726 1.65 37.47 -2.49
N ILE A 727 2.10 37.05 -1.31
CA ILE A 727 1.65 35.83 -0.61
C ILE A 727 1.06 36.22 0.74
N VAL A 728 -0.06 35.60 1.12
CA VAL A 728 -0.71 35.82 2.42
C VAL A 728 -0.81 34.50 3.19
N LEU A 729 -0.13 34.43 4.33
CA LEU A 729 -0.08 33.27 5.23
C LEU A 729 -0.82 33.57 6.53
N ASP A 730 -1.57 32.61 7.05
CA ASP A 730 -2.30 32.74 8.32
C ASP A 730 -1.40 32.44 9.53
N LEU A 731 -0.42 33.33 9.76
CA LEU A 731 0.56 33.24 10.85
C LEU A 731 0.59 34.48 11.74
#